data_AF-A0A973BQP1-F1
#
_entry.id   AF-A0A973BQP1-F1
#
_cell.length_a   1.000
_cell.length_b   1.000
_cell.length_c   1.000
_cell.angle_alpha   90.00
_cell.angle_beta   90.00
_cell.angle_gamma   90.00
#
_symmetry.space_group_name_H-M   'P 1'
#
loop_
_entity.id
_entity.type
_entity.pdbx_description
1 polymer ?
#
loop_
_entity_poly.entity_id
_entity_poly.type
_entity_poly.pdbx_seq_one_letter_code
_entity_poly.pdbx_strand_id
1 'polypeptide(L)'
;MGMPGWWSQRRYGMFVHASLATVPAWAPIGQYAEWYWSHLGDSLPGVLLHPQPMVEVLAHHRDRWEHLGGFDEFLPLLHFDRFDGEEWARLAVESGMGYTVMVSKHHDGLCWWDAPNTERTVTRGGPRRNVLAEYAAACERNDLVFGAYYSLLDWADPRYGTPEYTGEVLHEHVVDLVERYGASYVWGDGHWDGDPARWDSASLAAKLHSIDADVLVNDRWWLNGDHPGRPPVRTFEHQPPAGIVREPWELCRGVGSSFGHNRAERAEHHLGSFDIVALYTEVLAKGGNLLLNVGPALDGSIPELQAAPMRAAGEWIRRFADVLEPSTPWVSWGDDTTRLMHSGGDVIAIDLAGRGEFTAIDRRRFRVESIDVLGDPDGAIEAHPAAFAHDDNGLHVETARRVSPVQRRLDAGGHGGRRLDDVAVYRIRVAEVERPAELFAPTTPERTALGPLVEHAAAGDIVQLGDGVYHGPATVPPGVVVRGLGAGRTVLDGDGAAAISLQRNTRLEHVRVGGAAERVTWRPSVAVLVEGDYATVLGCEVDGHVDVRAHGATMRATQARGVISTGPARLTLSRCRFVGMRWDVGVAIVGGTDHDIDSCQFVDHLCAVRLADTTDAVVRGNDIWARWWGLRLERTIGTHAHRNQIHRTMRAVDVDGGDRVLVDGNAVFDGDSGCLVQSGAAECVVSGNYWERCRVGLLTWDAPEVRAEGNQAVDLHDPADTFVSGP
;
A
#
# COMPACT_ATOMS: atom_id res chain seq x y z
N MET A 1 -11.31 4.41 -27.78
CA MET A 1 -10.32 3.43 -28.32
C MET A 1 -9.97 2.45 -27.20
N GLY A 2 -9.88 1.14 -27.48
CA GLY A 2 -9.42 0.13 -26.50
C GLY A 2 -7.89 0.15 -26.39
N MET A 3 -7.31 -0.35 -25.28
CA MET A 3 -5.85 -0.33 -24.97
C MET A 3 -4.95 -0.79 -26.14
N PRO A 4 -3.71 -0.26 -26.27
CA PRO A 4 -2.79 -0.69 -27.32
C PRO A 4 -2.49 -2.18 -27.18
N GLY A 5 -2.28 -2.86 -28.31
CA GLY A 5 -2.06 -4.32 -28.32
C GLY A 5 -0.90 -4.75 -27.42
N TRP A 6 0.19 -3.98 -27.40
CA TRP A 6 1.35 -4.26 -26.56
C TRP A 6 1.02 -4.25 -25.07
N TRP A 7 0.13 -3.37 -24.59
CA TRP A 7 -0.19 -3.23 -23.17
C TRP A 7 -0.91 -4.47 -22.63
N SER A 8 -1.84 -5.02 -23.43
CA SER A 8 -2.58 -6.23 -23.06
C SER A 8 -1.71 -7.49 -23.14
N GLN A 9 -0.62 -7.47 -23.91
CA GLN A 9 0.30 -8.60 -24.07
C GLN A 9 1.44 -8.55 -23.05
N ARG A 10 1.99 -7.36 -22.79
CA ARG A 10 3.18 -7.13 -21.97
C ARG A 10 2.77 -6.65 -20.58
N ARG A 11 2.36 -7.60 -19.72
CA ARG A 11 1.71 -7.30 -18.44
C ARG A 11 2.63 -7.21 -17.23
N TYR A 12 3.94 -7.23 -17.48
CA TYR A 12 4.98 -7.04 -16.47
C TYR A 12 6.00 -6.02 -16.98
N GLY A 13 6.28 -5.00 -16.18
CA GLY A 13 7.18 -3.91 -16.55
C GLY A 13 8.16 -3.52 -15.43
N MET A 14 9.27 -2.91 -15.84
CA MET A 14 10.29 -2.37 -14.94
C MET A 14 10.09 -0.87 -14.72
N PHE A 15 9.93 -0.45 -13.47
CA PHE A 15 10.04 0.98 -13.12
C PHE A 15 11.47 1.27 -12.69
N VAL A 16 12.03 2.42 -13.07
CA VAL A 16 13.36 2.86 -12.63
C VAL A 16 13.29 4.24 -11.98
N HIS A 17 13.50 4.31 -10.66
CA HIS A 17 13.53 5.56 -9.90
C HIS A 17 14.96 6.00 -9.59
N ALA A 18 15.41 7.02 -10.31
CA ALA A 18 16.62 7.76 -10.00
C ALA A 18 16.29 9.25 -9.86
N SER A 19 16.92 9.91 -8.89
CA SER A 19 16.78 11.34 -8.63
C SER A 19 18.06 11.87 -8.00
N LEU A 20 18.12 13.15 -7.63
CA LEU A 20 19.28 13.68 -6.93
C LEU A 20 19.46 13.01 -5.54
N ALA A 21 18.36 12.54 -4.95
CA ALA A 21 18.38 11.78 -3.70
C ALA A 21 19.06 10.41 -3.82
N THR A 22 19.42 9.95 -5.03
CA THR A 22 20.28 8.77 -5.23
C THR A 22 21.68 8.95 -4.62
N VAL A 23 22.14 10.19 -4.40
CA VAL A 23 23.42 10.45 -3.71
C VAL A 23 23.36 10.10 -2.22
N PRO A 24 22.47 10.69 -1.41
CA PRO A 24 22.30 10.27 -0.03
C PRO A 24 21.73 8.86 0.08
N ALA A 25 20.85 8.44 -0.85
CA ALA A 25 20.21 7.12 -0.94
C ALA A 25 19.79 6.56 0.42
N TRP A 26 19.07 7.36 1.22
CA TRP A 26 18.80 7.05 2.61
C TRP A 26 17.44 7.58 3.04
N ALA A 27 16.65 6.72 3.68
CA ALA A 27 15.48 7.09 4.48
C ALA A 27 15.27 6.02 5.55
N PRO A 28 14.51 6.30 6.62
CA PRO A 28 14.06 5.25 7.53
C PRO A 28 13.39 4.10 6.79
N ILE A 29 13.60 2.86 7.24
CA ILE A 29 12.96 1.69 6.64
C ILE A 29 11.44 1.87 6.64
N GLY A 30 10.81 1.68 5.47
CA GLY A 30 9.38 1.94 5.28
C GLY A 30 9.04 3.33 4.71
N GLN A 31 10.05 4.19 4.54
CA GLN A 31 9.93 5.51 3.91
C GLN A 31 10.69 5.61 2.57
N TYR A 32 10.30 6.60 1.78
CA TYR A 32 10.79 6.86 0.44
C TYR A 32 12.09 7.67 0.43
N ALA A 33 13.18 7.09 -0.09
CA ALA A 33 14.48 7.76 -0.16
C ALA A 33 14.49 8.91 -1.17
N GLU A 34 13.68 8.84 -2.22
CA GLU A 34 13.54 9.89 -3.24
C GLU A 34 12.88 11.18 -2.72
N TRP A 35 12.30 11.14 -1.51
CA TRP A 35 11.75 12.29 -0.79
C TRP A 35 12.76 12.99 0.14
N TYR A 36 14.05 12.63 0.06
CA TYR A 36 15.10 13.13 0.95
C TYR A 36 15.08 14.65 1.16
N TRP A 37 14.93 15.44 0.08
CA TRP A 37 14.91 16.90 0.17
C TRP A 37 13.77 17.41 1.05
N SER A 38 12.56 16.88 0.85
CA SER A 38 11.40 17.18 1.68
C SER A 38 11.66 16.83 3.16
N HIS A 39 12.34 15.72 3.42
CA HIS A 39 12.62 15.28 4.78
C HIS A 39 13.67 16.13 5.52
N LEU A 40 14.45 16.96 4.83
CA LEU A 40 15.36 17.94 5.44
C LEU A 40 14.64 19.11 6.14
N GLY A 41 13.31 19.25 5.94
CA GLY A 41 12.52 20.30 6.58
C GLY A 41 12.46 21.61 5.81
N ASP A 42 12.95 21.64 4.57
CA ASP A 42 12.82 22.79 3.69
C ASP A 42 11.34 23.08 3.39
N SER A 43 11.00 24.37 3.26
CA SER A 43 9.64 24.80 2.91
C SER A 43 9.39 24.55 1.42
N LEU A 44 8.98 23.33 1.10
CA LEU A 44 8.68 22.89 -0.26
C LEU A 44 7.18 22.90 -0.53
N PRO A 45 6.73 23.31 -1.74
CA PRO A 45 5.32 23.27 -2.09
C PRO A 45 4.85 21.82 -2.31
N GLY A 46 3.57 21.58 -2.07
CA GLY A 46 2.92 20.32 -2.45
C GLY A 46 3.43 19.09 -1.71
N VAL A 47 4.06 19.24 -0.54
CA VAL A 47 4.39 18.08 0.28
C VAL A 47 3.15 17.66 1.05
N LEU A 48 2.50 16.59 0.57
CA LEU A 48 1.37 15.97 1.24
C LEU A 48 1.80 14.64 1.86
N LEU A 49 1.18 14.30 2.99
CA LEU A 49 1.27 13.02 3.68
C LEU A 49 2.61 12.74 4.37
N HIS A 50 3.75 13.09 3.79
CA HIS A 50 5.07 12.77 4.33
C HIS A 50 5.42 13.56 5.61
N PRO A 51 6.09 12.94 6.61
CA PRO A 51 6.59 13.66 7.78
C PRO A 51 7.71 14.64 7.40
N GLN A 52 7.66 15.85 7.95
CA GLN A 52 8.65 16.91 7.75
C GLN A 52 8.85 17.76 9.01
N PRO A 53 10.12 18.08 9.37
CA PRO A 53 11.32 17.32 8.98
C PRO A 53 11.27 15.88 9.51
N MET A 54 12.13 15.01 9.00
CA MET A 54 12.37 13.71 9.63
C MET A 54 13.69 13.73 10.38
N VAL A 55 13.62 13.65 11.71
CA VAL A 55 14.79 13.68 12.61
C VAL A 55 15.84 12.62 12.27
N GLU A 56 15.44 11.45 11.79
CA GLU A 56 16.40 10.42 11.38
C GLU A 56 17.14 10.82 10.09
N VAL A 57 16.45 11.50 9.16
CA VAL A 57 17.07 12.07 7.95
C VAL A 57 18.00 13.22 8.33
N LEU A 58 17.58 14.09 9.26
CA LEU A 58 18.44 15.16 9.79
C LEU A 58 19.69 14.59 10.48
N ALA A 59 19.53 13.54 11.28
CA ALA A 59 20.64 12.86 11.95
C ALA A 59 21.62 12.29 10.92
N HIS A 60 21.11 11.59 9.90
CA HIS A 60 21.92 11.05 8.80
C HIS A 60 22.62 12.16 8.00
N HIS A 61 21.89 13.24 7.70
CA HIS A 61 22.43 14.38 6.96
C HIS A 61 23.55 15.06 7.73
N ARG A 62 23.37 15.31 9.02
CA ARG A 62 24.40 15.88 9.89
C ARG A 62 25.65 15.00 9.93
N ASP A 63 25.49 13.68 10.10
CA ASP A 63 26.63 12.76 10.21
C ASP A 63 27.48 12.68 8.93
N ARG A 64 26.83 12.73 7.75
CA ARG A 64 27.48 12.41 6.47
C ARG A 64 27.69 13.61 5.55
N TRP A 65 26.84 14.62 5.68
CA TRP A 65 26.62 15.64 4.67
C TRP A 65 26.57 17.06 5.25
N GLU A 66 26.93 17.28 6.53
CA GLU A 66 26.91 18.61 7.18
C GLU A 66 27.74 19.69 6.45
N HIS A 67 28.68 19.27 5.61
CA HIS A 67 29.53 20.14 4.81
C HIS A 67 28.83 20.70 3.56
N LEU A 68 27.65 20.18 3.20
CA LEU A 68 26.83 20.66 2.09
C LEU A 68 25.83 21.70 2.61
N GLY A 69 25.76 22.85 1.94
CA GLY A 69 24.89 23.97 2.34
C GLY A 69 23.43 23.83 1.90
N GLY A 70 23.11 22.89 1.01
CA GLY A 70 21.75 22.64 0.53
C GLY A 70 21.64 21.43 -0.38
N PHE A 71 20.41 21.01 -0.68
CA PHE A 71 20.14 19.78 -1.44
C PHE A 71 20.78 19.77 -2.84
N ASP A 72 20.88 20.92 -3.50
CA ASP A 72 21.49 21.02 -4.83
C ASP A 72 23.00 20.76 -4.87
N GLU A 73 23.69 20.86 -3.73
CA GLU A 73 25.12 20.55 -3.64
C GLU A 73 25.41 19.04 -3.77
N PHE A 74 24.37 18.18 -3.77
CA PHE A 74 24.52 16.79 -4.18
C PHE A 74 24.78 16.63 -5.67
N LEU A 75 24.42 17.59 -6.53
CA LEU A 75 24.44 17.39 -7.99
C LEU A 75 25.84 17.08 -8.54
N PRO A 76 26.93 17.73 -8.09
CA PRO A 76 28.29 17.35 -8.48
C PRO A 76 28.74 15.97 -8.00
N LEU A 77 28.06 15.38 -7.00
CA LEU A 77 28.38 14.07 -6.43
C LEU A 77 27.64 12.92 -7.13
N LEU A 78 26.68 13.23 -8.01
CA LEU A 78 25.95 12.25 -8.81
C LEU A 78 26.79 11.81 -10.02
N HIS A 79 27.45 10.65 -9.95
CA HIS A 79 28.43 10.24 -10.97
C HIS A 79 27.93 9.28 -12.08
N PHE A 80 27.11 8.27 -11.77
CA PHE A 80 26.60 7.28 -12.74
C PHE A 80 27.67 6.69 -13.68
N ASP A 81 28.88 6.52 -13.17
CA ASP A 81 30.08 6.11 -13.88
C ASP A 81 30.09 4.63 -14.31
N ARG A 82 29.24 3.80 -13.70
CA ARG A 82 28.98 2.40 -14.08
C ARG A 82 27.61 2.19 -14.74
N PHE A 83 26.92 3.28 -15.11
CA PHE A 83 25.66 3.18 -15.84
C PHE A 83 25.85 2.58 -17.23
N ASP A 84 25.08 1.53 -17.51
CA ASP A 84 24.88 0.94 -18.83
C ASP A 84 23.39 0.65 -19.07
N GLY A 85 22.81 1.34 -20.05
CA GLY A 85 21.41 1.13 -20.44
C GLY A 85 21.14 -0.30 -20.94
N GLU A 86 22.14 -0.98 -21.51
CA GLU A 86 22.01 -2.38 -21.93
C GLU A 86 21.90 -3.34 -20.76
N GLU A 87 22.61 -3.08 -19.65
CA GLU A 87 22.50 -3.92 -18.46
C GLU A 87 21.12 -3.78 -17.82
N TRP A 88 20.57 -2.56 -17.80
CA TRP A 88 19.20 -2.33 -17.32
C TRP A 88 18.16 -3.01 -18.22
N ALA A 89 18.26 -2.83 -19.55
CA ALA A 89 17.34 -3.46 -20.50
C ALA A 89 17.42 -5.00 -20.42
N ARG A 90 18.64 -5.55 -20.31
CA ARG A 90 18.83 -6.99 -20.13
C ARG A 90 18.20 -7.49 -18.84
N LEU A 91 18.33 -6.77 -17.73
CA LEU A 91 17.67 -7.14 -16.47
C LEU A 91 16.15 -7.24 -16.63
N ALA A 92 15.52 -6.29 -17.33
CA ALA A 92 14.08 -6.32 -17.60
C ALA A 92 13.69 -7.58 -18.40
N VAL A 93 14.40 -7.87 -19.49
CA VAL A 93 14.17 -9.09 -20.31
C VAL A 93 14.40 -10.37 -19.49
N GLU A 94 15.49 -10.44 -18.73
CA GLU A 94 15.83 -11.54 -17.81
C GLU A 94 14.87 -11.65 -16.62
N SER A 95 14.01 -10.66 -16.39
CA SER A 95 12.93 -10.70 -15.42
C SER A 95 11.59 -11.09 -16.06
N GLY A 96 11.51 -11.21 -17.39
CA GLY A 96 10.27 -11.49 -18.12
C GLY A 96 9.38 -10.25 -18.30
N MET A 97 9.97 -9.06 -18.23
CA MET A 97 9.25 -7.80 -18.43
C MET A 97 9.24 -7.43 -19.92
N GLY A 98 8.15 -6.82 -20.38
CA GLY A 98 7.99 -6.38 -21.77
C GLY A 98 8.01 -4.86 -21.96
N TYR A 99 7.95 -4.08 -20.89
CA TYR A 99 8.00 -2.62 -20.95
C TYR A 99 8.76 -2.04 -19.76
N THR A 100 9.15 -0.78 -19.87
CA THR A 100 9.87 -0.07 -18.82
C THR A 100 9.34 1.35 -18.68
N VAL A 101 9.37 1.89 -17.48
CA VAL A 101 9.09 3.30 -17.21
C VAL A 101 10.28 3.86 -16.45
N MET A 102 11.00 4.84 -17.02
CA MET A 102 12.09 5.51 -16.32
C MET A 102 11.63 6.87 -15.81
N VAL A 103 11.98 7.21 -14.57
CA VAL A 103 11.83 8.57 -14.04
C VAL A 103 12.67 9.53 -14.88
N SER A 104 11.99 10.30 -15.73
CA SER A 104 12.63 11.35 -16.51
C SER A 104 12.83 12.60 -15.65
N LYS A 105 11.86 12.92 -14.79
CA LYS A 105 11.91 14.00 -13.79
C LYS A 105 11.10 13.61 -12.55
N HIS A 106 11.72 13.65 -11.36
CA HIS A 106 11.03 13.48 -10.08
C HIS A 106 10.63 14.83 -9.47
N HIS A 107 10.07 14.83 -8.25
CA HIS A 107 9.66 16.05 -7.54
C HIS A 107 10.80 17.06 -7.30
N ASP A 108 12.05 16.60 -7.26
CA ASP A 108 13.24 17.46 -7.12
C ASP A 108 13.58 18.29 -8.37
N GLY A 109 12.82 18.11 -9.45
CA GLY A 109 12.94 18.85 -10.71
C GLY A 109 14.15 18.49 -11.57
N LEU A 110 14.99 17.52 -11.16
CA LEU A 110 16.17 17.14 -11.95
C LEU A 110 15.74 16.33 -13.19
N CYS A 111 16.03 16.86 -14.37
CA CYS A 111 15.72 16.19 -15.64
C CYS A 111 16.85 15.23 -16.06
N TRP A 112 16.51 13.97 -16.32
CA TRP A 112 17.42 12.89 -16.73
C TRP A 112 17.73 12.86 -18.23
N TRP A 113 17.33 13.93 -18.94
CA TRP A 113 17.62 14.18 -20.35
C TRP A 113 17.89 15.68 -20.59
N ASP A 114 18.27 16.03 -21.81
CA ASP A 114 18.45 17.43 -22.24
C ASP A 114 17.10 18.12 -22.47
N ALA A 115 16.36 18.37 -21.38
CA ALA A 115 15.02 18.92 -21.41
C ALA A 115 14.98 20.38 -21.91
N PRO A 116 13.97 20.76 -22.72
CA PRO A 116 13.80 22.14 -23.15
C PRO A 116 13.45 23.06 -21.96
N ASN A 117 13.72 24.36 -22.06
CA ASN A 117 13.26 25.38 -21.10
C ASN A 117 13.71 25.20 -19.62
N THR A 118 14.75 24.40 -19.38
CA THR A 118 15.43 24.26 -18.08
C THR A 118 16.94 24.05 -18.25
N GLU A 119 17.72 24.47 -17.25
CA GLU A 119 19.15 24.13 -17.15
C GLU A 119 19.44 23.04 -16.12
N ARG A 120 18.42 22.62 -15.35
CA ARG A 120 18.51 21.62 -14.29
C ARG A 120 18.44 20.21 -14.86
N THR A 121 19.49 19.84 -15.61
CA THR A 121 19.58 18.55 -16.30
C THR A 121 20.86 17.79 -15.94
N VAL A 122 20.80 16.47 -16.02
CA VAL A 122 21.98 15.59 -15.90
C VAL A 122 22.95 15.72 -17.08
N THR A 123 22.55 16.39 -18.16
CA THR A 123 23.44 16.71 -19.29
C THR A 123 24.35 17.90 -18.99
N ARG A 124 23.93 18.80 -18.09
CA ARG A 124 24.69 19.99 -17.68
C ARG A 124 25.39 19.81 -16.33
N GLY A 125 24.79 19.09 -15.40
CA GLY A 125 25.34 18.76 -14.08
C GLY A 125 25.43 17.25 -13.82
N GLY A 126 26.07 16.84 -12.73
CA GLY A 126 26.24 15.43 -12.36
C GLY A 126 26.99 14.61 -13.43
N PRO A 127 26.39 13.56 -14.00
CA PRO A 127 27.07 12.62 -14.90
C PRO A 127 27.42 13.21 -16.28
N ARG A 128 26.87 14.39 -16.63
CA ARG A 128 27.07 15.05 -17.94
C ARG A 128 26.77 14.14 -19.13
N ARG A 129 25.72 13.32 -19.00
CA ARG A 129 25.33 12.27 -19.94
C ARG A 129 23.81 12.24 -20.07
N ASN A 130 23.28 11.94 -21.25
CA ASN A 130 21.84 11.79 -21.45
C ASN A 130 21.42 10.33 -21.15
N VAL A 131 21.32 10.01 -19.86
CA VAL A 131 21.01 8.67 -19.35
C VAL A 131 19.70 8.13 -19.94
N LEU A 132 18.66 8.98 -20.03
CA LEU A 132 17.37 8.60 -20.57
C LEU A 132 17.45 8.19 -22.05
N ALA A 133 18.16 8.97 -22.87
CA ALA A 133 18.30 8.67 -24.29
C ALA A 133 18.99 7.32 -24.53
N GLU A 134 20.04 7.03 -23.75
CA GLU A 134 20.79 5.80 -23.89
C GLU A 134 20.00 4.58 -23.44
N TYR A 135 19.22 4.73 -22.36
CA TYR A 135 18.33 3.68 -21.89
C TYR A 135 17.17 3.46 -22.87
N ALA A 136 16.54 4.51 -23.40
CA ALA A 136 15.51 4.39 -24.44
C ALA A 136 16.01 3.64 -25.68
N ALA A 137 17.24 3.94 -26.14
CA ALA A 137 17.86 3.24 -27.25
C ALA A 137 18.19 1.78 -26.91
N ALA A 138 18.55 1.46 -25.67
CA ALA A 138 18.75 0.08 -25.22
C ALA A 138 17.42 -0.70 -25.16
N CYS A 139 16.34 -0.07 -24.70
CA CYS A 139 15.00 -0.66 -24.74
C CYS A 139 14.58 -1.02 -26.16
N GLU A 140 14.77 -0.12 -27.13
CA GLU A 140 14.50 -0.40 -28.55
C GLU A 140 15.28 -1.63 -29.05
N ARG A 141 16.57 -1.73 -28.74
CA ARG A 141 17.42 -2.86 -29.17
C ARG A 141 17.03 -4.20 -28.54
N ASN A 142 16.39 -4.17 -27.37
CA ASN A 142 15.97 -5.36 -26.63
C ASN A 142 14.47 -5.66 -26.76
N ASP A 143 13.77 -5.01 -27.71
CA ASP A 143 12.33 -5.15 -27.90
C ASP A 143 11.55 -4.90 -26.58
N LEU A 144 11.88 -3.81 -25.88
CA LEU A 144 11.16 -3.32 -24.72
C LEU A 144 10.42 -2.04 -25.06
N VAL A 145 9.14 -1.95 -24.69
CA VAL A 145 8.39 -0.69 -24.82
C VAL A 145 8.93 0.30 -23.81
N PHE A 146 9.40 1.45 -24.29
CA PHE A 146 9.91 2.51 -23.43
C PHE A 146 8.80 3.48 -23.02
N GLY A 147 8.74 3.78 -21.72
CA GLY A 147 7.88 4.77 -21.11
C GLY A 147 8.69 5.72 -20.23
N ALA A 148 8.13 6.90 -20.00
CA ALA A 148 8.73 7.94 -19.18
C ALA A 148 7.76 8.32 -18.05
N TYR A 149 8.25 8.27 -16.82
CA TYR A 149 7.59 8.90 -15.68
C TYR A 149 7.94 10.37 -15.65
N TYR A 150 6.94 11.21 -15.40
CA TYR A 150 7.12 12.64 -15.25
C TYR A 150 6.36 13.17 -14.04
N SER A 151 7.05 13.87 -13.16
CA SER A 151 6.40 14.58 -12.06
C SER A 151 5.85 15.95 -12.49
N LEU A 152 4.53 16.12 -12.30
CA LEU A 152 3.82 17.38 -12.40
C LEU A 152 4.25 18.34 -11.27
N LEU A 153 4.57 17.81 -10.09
CA LEU A 153 5.19 18.55 -8.98
C LEU A 153 6.66 18.86 -9.29
N ASP A 154 7.09 20.09 -9.00
CA ASP A 154 8.47 20.51 -9.15
C ASP A 154 8.87 21.45 -8.03
N TRP A 155 9.75 20.98 -7.14
CA TRP A 155 10.27 21.73 -6.02
C TRP A 155 11.35 22.74 -6.41
N ALA A 156 11.98 22.56 -7.57
CA ALA A 156 13.11 23.38 -8.00
C ALA A 156 12.71 24.50 -8.98
N ASP A 157 11.62 24.33 -9.72
CA ASP A 157 11.18 25.34 -10.69
C ASP A 157 10.37 26.47 -10.01
N PRO A 158 10.85 27.73 -9.99
CA PRO A 158 10.14 28.84 -9.37
C PRO A 158 8.83 29.22 -10.08
N ARG A 159 8.59 28.70 -11.29
CA ARG A 159 7.33 28.85 -12.02
C ARG A 159 6.27 27.86 -11.54
N TYR A 160 6.63 26.87 -10.71
CA TYR A 160 5.68 25.87 -10.24
C TYR A 160 4.43 26.52 -9.63
N GLY A 161 3.26 26.07 -10.09
CA GLY A 161 1.97 26.63 -9.69
C GLY A 161 1.43 27.75 -10.58
N THR A 162 2.16 28.18 -11.62
CA THR A 162 1.69 29.16 -12.60
C THR A 162 1.34 28.52 -13.95
N PRO A 163 0.52 29.19 -14.80
CA PRO A 163 0.24 28.73 -16.16
C PRO A 163 1.49 28.60 -17.03
N GLU A 164 2.51 29.43 -16.80
CA GLU A 164 3.79 29.37 -17.51
C GLU A 164 4.52 28.05 -17.25
N TYR A 165 4.49 27.52 -16.02
CA TYR A 165 5.04 26.18 -15.76
C TYR A 165 4.26 25.09 -16.50
N THR A 166 2.93 25.13 -16.47
CA THR A 166 2.11 24.12 -17.17
C THR A 166 2.38 24.14 -18.68
N GLY A 167 2.33 25.32 -19.31
CA GLY A 167 2.45 25.45 -20.76
C GLY A 167 3.87 25.37 -21.30
N GLU A 168 4.84 26.04 -20.67
CA GLU A 168 6.19 26.21 -21.22
C GLU A 168 7.20 25.19 -20.68
N VAL A 169 6.92 24.55 -19.53
CA VAL A 169 7.81 23.55 -18.93
C VAL A 169 7.19 22.18 -19.06
N LEU A 170 6.06 21.95 -18.37
CA LEU A 170 5.44 20.65 -18.24
C LEU A 170 5.03 20.06 -19.59
N HIS A 171 4.20 20.79 -20.36
CA HIS A 171 3.71 20.30 -21.65
C HIS A 171 4.86 20.09 -22.64
N GLU A 172 5.80 21.05 -22.72
CA GLU A 172 6.96 20.95 -23.62
C GLU A 172 7.88 19.80 -23.24
N HIS A 173 8.14 19.56 -21.94
CA HIS A 173 8.91 18.40 -21.49
C HIS A 173 8.24 17.07 -21.87
N VAL A 174 6.94 16.94 -21.63
CA VAL A 174 6.22 15.68 -21.87
C VAL A 174 6.11 15.38 -23.36
N VAL A 175 5.83 16.39 -24.19
CA VAL A 175 5.82 16.27 -25.65
C VAL A 175 7.19 15.83 -26.15
N ASP A 176 8.24 16.45 -25.63
CA ASP A 176 9.62 16.17 -26.00
C ASP A 176 10.04 14.71 -25.70
N LEU A 177 9.56 14.15 -24.59
CA LEU A 177 9.76 12.73 -24.24
C LEU A 177 9.14 11.78 -25.27
N VAL A 178 7.97 12.12 -25.80
CA VAL A 178 7.30 11.32 -26.83
C VAL A 178 7.96 11.53 -28.20
N GLU A 179 8.18 12.78 -28.61
CA GLU A 179 8.68 13.11 -29.96
C GLU A 179 10.15 12.70 -30.17
N ARG A 180 11.06 12.99 -29.23
CA ARG A 180 12.50 12.73 -29.41
C ARG A 180 12.94 11.35 -28.94
N TYR A 181 12.26 10.78 -27.94
CA TYR A 181 12.70 9.54 -27.28
C TYR A 181 11.70 8.39 -27.43
N GLY A 182 10.57 8.60 -28.12
CA GLY A 182 9.64 7.52 -28.46
C GLY A 182 8.92 6.91 -27.26
N ALA A 183 8.71 7.68 -26.18
CA ALA A 183 7.98 7.19 -25.01
C ALA A 183 6.53 6.83 -25.37
N SER A 184 6.21 5.52 -25.33
CA SER A 184 4.86 5.01 -25.61
C SER A 184 3.95 5.03 -24.38
N TYR A 185 4.50 5.28 -23.20
CA TYR A 185 3.75 5.43 -21.95
C TYR A 185 4.27 6.64 -21.16
N VAL A 186 3.42 7.65 -20.95
CA VAL A 186 3.69 8.80 -20.11
C VAL A 186 3.02 8.61 -18.75
N TRP A 187 3.81 8.24 -17.75
CA TRP A 187 3.34 7.97 -16.39
C TRP A 187 3.41 9.25 -15.53
N GLY A 188 2.27 9.85 -15.22
CA GLY A 188 2.21 11.12 -14.48
C GLY A 188 2.16 10.93 -12.97
N ASP A 189 2.68 11.89 -12.21
CA ASP A 189 2.59 11.93 -10.75
C ASP A 189 2.75 13.34 -10.17
N GLY A 190 2.50 13.58 -8.88
CA GLY A 190 2.58 14.95 -8.34
C GLY A 190 1.34 15.81 -8.62
N HIS A 191 0.23 15.18 -9.00
CA HIS A 191 -0.98 15.83 -9.52
C HIS A 191 -1.89 16.46 -8.44
N TRP A 192 -1.59 16.23 -7.17
CA TRP A 192 -2.48 16.47 -6.03
C TRP A 192 -2.75 17.94 -5.71
N ASP A 193 -1.84 18.84 -6.07
CA ASP A 193 -2.00 20.28 -5.86
C ASP A 193 -2.90 20.95 -6.92
N GLY A 194 -3.49 20.18 -7.84
CA GLY A 194 -4.26 20.74 -8.94
C GLY A 194 -5.45 19.89 -9.36
N ASP A 195 -6.09 20.37 -10.41
CA ASP A 195 -7.27 19.80 -11.04
C ASP A 195 -7.04 19.74 -12.57
N PRO A 196 -7.96 19.14 -13.36
CA PRO A 196 -7.80 19.07 -14.80
C PRO A 196 -7.56 20.43 -15.48
N ALA A 197 -8.11 21.53 -14.93
CA ALA A 197 -7.97 22.87 -15.51
C ALA A 197 -6.58 23.46 -15.24
N ARG A 198 -6.03 23.27 -14.03
CA ARG A 198 -4.67 23.70 -13.70
C ARG A 198 -3.61 23.03 -14.56
N TRP A 199 -3.79 21.74 -14.86
CA TRP A 199 -2.82 20.95 -15.61
C TRP A 199 -3.02 21.00 -17.12
N ASP A 200 -4.16 21.53 -17.59
CA ASP A 200 -4.58 21.54 -18.99
C ASP A 200 -4.37 20.17 -19.67
N SER A 201 -4.70 19.10 -18.93
CA SER A 201 -4.36 17.73 -19.31
C SER A 201 -5.02 17.31 -20.63
N ALA A 202 -6.21 17.84 -20.93
CA ALA A 202 -6.94 17.51 -22.16
C ALA A 202 -6.20 18.02 -23.41
N SER A 203 -5.63 19.23 -23.34
CA SER A 203 -4.84 19.79 -24.45
C SER A 203 -3.53 19.04 -24.63
N LEU A 204 -2.86 18.69 -23.53
CA LEU A 204 -1.66 17.84 -23.56
C LEU A 204 -1.97 16.48 -24.19
N ALA A 205 -3.00 15.78 -23.71
CA ALA A 205 -3.40 14.47 -24.25
C ALA A 205 -3.70 14.53 -25.75
N ALA A 206 -4.42 15.56 -26.21
CA ALA A 206 -4.69 15.75 -27.63
C ALA A 206 -3.40 15.95 -28.45
N LYS A 207 -2.42 16.70 -27.92
CA LYS A 207 -1.10 16.88 -28.54
C LYS A 207 -0.33 15.57 -28.61
N LEU A 208 -0.27 14.80 -27.52
CA LEU A 208 0.39 13.48 -27.49
C LEU A 208 -0.25 12.51 -28.50
N HIS A 209 -1.58 12.42 -28.53
CA HIS A 209 -2.29 11.52 -29.45
C HIS A 209 -2.23 11.97 -30.92
N SER A 210 -1.90 13.24 -31.18
CA SER A 210 -1.59 13.70 -32.54
C SER A 210 -0.21 13.27 -33.04
N ILE A 211 0.72 13.02 -32.11
CA ILE A 211 2.06 12.50 -32.41
C ILE A 211 1.98 10.98 -32.58
N ASP A 212 1.38 10.32 -31.60
CA ASP A 212 1.14 8.88 -31.61
C ASP A 212 -0.16 8.53 -30.84
N ALA A 213 -1.14 7.99 -31.57
CA ALA A 213 -2.45 7.63 -31.06
C ALA A 213 -2.44 6.44 -30.07
N ASP A 214 -1.33 5.72 -29.97
CA ASP A 214 -1.14 4.59 -29.06
C ASP A 214 -0.42 4.98 -27.74
N VAL A 215 -0.01 6.25 -27.58
CA VAL A 215 0.57 6.74 -26.32
C VAL A 215 -0.41 6.55 -25.16
N LEU A 216 0.09 5.87 -24.12
CA LEU A 216 -0.61 5.66 -22.87
C LEU A 216 -0.36 6.79 -21.87
N VAL A 217 -1.36 7.04 -21.04
CA VAL A 217 -1.31 7.91 -19.87
C VAL A 217 -2.01 7.22 -18.71
N ASN A 218 -1.54 7.45 -17.49
CA ASN A 218 -2.21 6.96 -16.29
C ASN A 218 -3.30 7.93 -15.79
N ASP A 219 -4.05 7.48 -14.79
CA ASP A 219 -5.15 8.22 -14.15
C ASP A 219 -4.71 9.45 -13.33
N ARG A 220 -3.40 9.56 -13.06
CA ARG A 220 -2.78 10.70 -12.38
C ARG A 220 -2.64 11.94 -13.26
N TRP A 221 -3.05 11.88 -14.52
CA TRP A 221 -3.20 13.06 -15.39
C TRP A 221 -4.57 13.74 -15.28
N TRP A 222 -5.45 13.30 -14.37
CA TRP A 222 -6.81 13.85 -14.22
C TRP A 222 -7.69 13.73 -15.48
N LEU A 223 -7.42 12.73 -16.32
CA LEU A 223 -8.18 12.44 -17.55
C LEU A 223 -9.34 11.45 -17.34
N ASN A 224 -9.78 11.28 -16.09
CA ASN A 224 -10.89 10.40 -15.74
C ASN A 224 -12.24 11.08 -16.09
N GLY A 225 -13.14 10.41 -16.81
CA GLY A 225 -14.49 10.91 -17.16
C GLY A 225 -14.78 10.95 -18.67
N ASP A 226 -15.68 11.86 -19.10
CA ASP A 226 -16.17 12.01 -20.49
C ASP A 226 -15.13 12.62 -21.47
N HIS A 227 -13.83 12.45 -21.22
CA HIS A 227 -12.81 12.93 -22.15
C HIS A 227 -12.88 12.14 -23.48
N PRO A 228 -13.03 12.80 -24.64
CA PRO A 228 -12.97 12.11 -25.92
C PRO A 228 -11.56 11.54 -26.15
N GLY A 229 -11.36 10.24 -25.90
CA GLY A 229 -10.05 9.62 -26.04
C GLY A 229 -9.98 8.17 -25.57
N ARG A 230 -8.74 7.69 -25.42
CA ARG A 230 -8.43 6.41 -24.75
C ARG A 230 -8.56 6.61 -23.23
N PRO A 231 -9.23 5.71 -22.48
CA PRO A 231 -9.31 5.85 -21.04
C PRO A 231 -7.91 5.75 -20.42
N PRO A 232 -7.58 6.53 -19.39
CA PRO A 232 -6.30 6.40 -18.70
C PRO A 232 -6.18 5.05 -17.98
N VAL A 233 -4.95 4.60 -17.75
CA VAL A 233 -4.67 3.41 -16.94
C VAL A 233 -4.83 3.78 -15.46
N ARG A 234 -5.72 3.08 -14.76
CA ARG A 234 -5.90 3.27 -13.31
C ARG A 234 -4.68 2.79 -12.54
N THR A 235 -4.18 3.54 -11.58
CA THR A 235 -2.99 3.14 -10.80
C THR A 235 -3.34 2.73 -9.38
N PHE A 236 -2.72 1.62 -8.94
CA PHE A 236 -2.68 1.19 -7.55
C PHE A 236 -1.22 1.19 -7.11
N GLU A 237 -0.96 1.55 -5.85
CA GLU A 237 0.40 1.64 -5.33
C GLU A 237 0.58 0.63 -4.18
N HIS A 238 1.63 -0.19 -4.25
CA HIS A 238 2.04 -1.23 -3.30
C HIS A 238 1.13 -2.44 -3.10
N GLN A 239 -0.19 -2.28 -3.21
CA GLN A 239 -1.15 -3.38 -3.08
C GLN A 239 -2.12 -3.44 -4.25
N PRO A 240 -2.44 -4.65 -4.74
CA PRO A 240 -3.50 -4.83 -5.72
C PRO A 240 -4.88 -4.54 -5.10
N PRO A 241 -5.90 -4.26 -5.93
CA PRO A 241 -7.28 -4.14 -5.47
C PRO A 241 -7.77 -5.41 -4.74
N ALA A 242 -8.79 -5.27 -3.90
CA ALA A 242 -9.33 -6.38 -3.12
C ALA A 242 -9.92 -7.53 -3.97
N GLY A 243 -10.33 -7.24 -5.20
CA GLY A 243 -10.91 -8.21 -6.12
C GLY A 243 -10.61 -7.85 -7.58
N ILE A 244 -11.32 -8.52 -8.49
CA ILE A 244 -11.18 -8.32 -9.93
C ILE A 244 -11.66 -6.92 -10.31
N VAL A 245 -10.84 -6.19 -11.06
CA VAL A 245 -11.17 -4.89 -11.67
C VAL A 245 -11.22 -5.08 -13.18
N ARG A 246 -12.27 -4.58 -13.83
CA ARG A 246 -12.51 -4.81 -15.27
C ARG A 246 -11.85 -3.76 -16.14
N GLU A 247 -11.76 -2.54 -15.64
CA GLU A 247 -11.09 -1.42 -16.30
C GLU A 247 -9.57 -1.63 -16.31
N PRO A 248 -8.83 -1.11 -17.32
CA PRO A 248 -7.38 -1.21 -17.34
C PRO A 248 -6.74 -0.60 -16.09
N TRP A 249 -5.93 -1.38 -15.39
CA TRP A 249 -5.23 -0.91 -14.20
C TRP A 249 -3.81 -1.50 -14.09
N GLU A 250 -2.95 -0.78 -13.39
CA GLU A 250 -1.56 -1.16 -13.14
C GLU A 250 -1.25 -1.02 -11.64
N LEU A 251 -0.55 -2.03 -11.09
CA LEU A 251 0.07 -1.95 -9.78
C LEU A 251 1.51 -1.46 -9.91
N CYS A 252 1.88 -0.36 -9.26
CA CYS A 252 3.28 0.03 -9.11
C CYS A 252 3.76 -0.14 -7.67
N ARG A 253 5.00 -0.62 -7.49
CA ARG A 253 5.67 -0.71 -6.18
C ARG A 253 7.17 -0.93 -6.27
N GLY A 254 7.90 -0.61 -5.22
CA GLY A 254 9.29 -1.04 -5.01
C GLY A 254 9.44 -2.55 -4.87
N VAL A 255 10.59 -3.09 -5.28
CA VAL A 255 11.10 -4.37 -4.75
C VAL A 255 11.29 -4.25 -3.23
N GLY A 256 11.79 -3.10 -2.76
CA GLY A 256 11.80 -2.70 -1.35
C GLY A 256 10.53 -1.96 -0.92
N SER A 257 10.64 -1.16 0.15
CA SER A 257 9.58 -0.24 0.59
C SER A 257 9.71 1.16 -0.03
N SER A 258 10.91 1.54 -0.46
CA SER A 258 11.24 2.77 -1.20
C SER A 258 11.18 2.56 -2.73
N PHE A 259 10.99 3.65 -3.50
CA PHE A 259 11.21 3.61 -4.96
C PHE A 259 12.66 3.93 -5.32
N GLY A 260 13.21 5.02 -4.79
CA GLY A 260 14.63 5.32 -4.88
C GLY A 260 15.46 4.32 -4.07
N HIS A 261 16.73 4.11 -4.44
CA HIS A 261 17.62 3.25 -3.68
C HIS A 261 17.73 3.72 -2.23
N ASN A 262 17.42 2.84 -1.28
CA ASN A 262 17.56 3.11 0.15
C ASN A 262 18.59 2.16 0.76
N ARG A 263 19.75 2.69 1.15
CA ARG A 263 20.83 1.90 1.76
C ARG A 263 20.53 1.39 3.16
N ALA A 264 19.47 1.88 3.80
CA ALA A 264 18.99 1.35 5.08
C ALA A 264 18.24 0.02 4.91
N GLU A 265 17.74 -0.29 3.70
CA GLU A 265 17.02 -1.52 3.44
C GLU A 265 17.95 -2.74 3.31
N ARG A 266 17.45 -3.91 3.74
CA ARG A 266 18.15 -5.21 3.74
C ARG A 266 17.29 -6.24 3.02
N ALA A 267 17.78 -7.48 2.93
CA ALA A 267 17.07 -8.56 2.27
C ALA A 267 15.68 -8.81 2.86
N GLU A 268 15.49 -8.68 4.17
CA GLU A 268 14.16 -8.76 4.82
C GLU A 268 13.17 -7.68 4.42
N HIS A 269 13.63 -6.55 3.88
CA HIS A 269 12.78 -5.45 3.43
C HIS A 269 12.44 -5.53 1.94
N HIS A 270 13.04 -6.48 1.21
CA HIS A 270 12.86 -6.67 -0.22
C HIS A 270 11.96 -7.89 -0.50
N LEU A 271 11.19 -7.82 -1.59
CA LEU A 271 10.47 -8.97 -2.11
C LEU A 271 11.46 -10.06 -2.53
N GLY A 272 11.23 -11.29 -2.05
CA GLY A 272 11.89 -12.47 -2.58
C GLY A 272 11.33 -12.86 -3.95
N SER A 273 12.01 -13.76 -4.65
CA SER A 273 11.55 -14.25 -5.96
C SER A 273 10.17 -14.92 -5.91
N PHE A 274 9.88 -15.65 -4.82
CA PHE A 274 8.54 -16.18 -4.55
C PHE A 274 7.48 -15.08 -4.42
N ASP A 275 7.79 -14.00 -3.68
CA ASP A 275 6.84 -12.91 -3.47
C ASP A 275 6.55 -12.14 -4.77
N ILE A 276 7.56 -12.00 -5.64
CA ILE A 276 7.38 -11.41 -6.97
C ILE A 276 6.44 -12.26 -7.83
N VAL A 277 6.61 -13.59 -7.87
CA VAL A 277 5.72 -14.50 -8.60
C VAL A 277 4.30 -14.49 -8.03
N ALA A 278 4.17 -14.53 -6.70
CA ALA A 278 2.88 -14.46 -6.02
C ALA A 278 2.15 -13.15 -6.36
N LEU A 279 2.85 -12.01 -6.32
CA LEU A 279 2.28 -10.71 -6.64
C LEU A 279 1.89 -10.61 -8.12
N TYR A 280 2.78 -11.02 -9.03
CA TYR A 280 2.51 -10.97 -10.47
C TYR A 280 1.27 -11.79 -10.83
N THR A 281 1.20 -13.04 -10.36
CA THR A 281 0.05 -13.91 -10.65
C THR A 281 -1.25 -13.42 -10.00
N GLU A 282 -1.18 -12.72 -8.87
CA GLU A 282 -2.33 -12.04 -8.28
C GLU A 282 -2.84 -10.88 -9.15
N VAL A 283 -1.92 -10.05 -9.62
CA VAL A 283 -2.22 -8.92 -10.50
C VAL A 283 -2.89 -9.42 -11.78
N LEU A 284 -2.37 -10.49 -12.39
CA LEU A 284 -2.99 -11.11 -13.56
C LEU A 284 -4.40 -11.66 -13.26
N ALA A 285 -4.57 -12.40 -12.16
CA ALA A 285 -5.87 -12.96 -11.78
C ALA A 285 -6.93 -11.88 -11.49
N LYS A 286 -6.48 -10.68 -11.11
CA LYS A 286 -7.34 -9.49 -10.88
C LYS A 286 -7.44 -8.56 -12.09
N GLY A 287 -6.73 -8.85 -13.18
CA GLY A 287 -6.88 -8.21 -14.49
C GLY A 287 -5.98 -7.02 -14.78
N GLY A 288 -4.88 -6.85 -14.02
CA GLY A 288 -3.99 -5.71 -14.15
C GLY A 288 -2.62 -6.05 -14.73
N ASN A 289 -1.78 -5.01 -14.84
CA ASN A 289 -0.36 -5.11 -15.13
C ASN A 289 0.47 -4.80 -13.86
N LEU A 290 1.66 -5.39 -13.75
CA LEU A 290 2.60 -5.11 -12.65
C LEU A 290 3.77 -4.26 -13.15
N LEU A 291 3.99 -3.12 -12.53
CA LEU A 291 5.15 -2.25 -12.73
C LEU A 291 6.05 -2.30 -11.49
N LEU A 292 7.06 -3.16 -11.53
CA LEU A 292 7.94 -3.40 -10.38
C LEU A 292 9.18 -2.50 -10.46
N ASN A 293 9.41 -1.73 -9.40
CA ASN A 293 10.41 -0.69 -9.37
C ASN A 293 11.76 -1.14 -8.83
N VAL A 294 12.82 -0.73 -9.53
CA VAL A 294 14.21 -0.72 -9.05
C VAL A 294 14.71 0.70 -8.81
N GLY A 295 15.55 0.86 -7.79
CA GLY A 295 16.31 2.08 -7.51
C GLY A 295 17.79 1.86 -7.81
N PRO A 296 18.38 2.50 -8.84
CA PRO A 296 19.81 2.41 -9.12
C PRO A 296 20.66 2.98 -7.97
N ALA A 297 21.84 2.41 -7.78
CA ALA A 297 22.85 2.93 -6.88
C ALA A 297 23.50 4.22 -7.44
N LEU A 298 24.33 4.88 -6.62
CA LEU A 298 25.04 6.11 -6.99
C LEU A 298 25.88 5.95 -8.27
N ASP A 299 26.46 4.78 -8.50
CA ASP A 299 27.28 4.46 -9.68
C ASP A 299 26.44 4.13 -10.92
N GLY A 300 25.11 4.11 -10.81
CA GLY A 300 24.18 3.77 -11.89
C GLY A 300 23.96 2.27 -12.08
N SER A 301 24.58 1.40 -11.29
CA SER A 301 24.28 -0.03 -11.28
C SER A 301 22.97 -0.33 -10.54
N ILE A 302 22.24 -1.38 -10.94
CA ILE A 302 21.11 -1.88 -10.15
C ILE A 302 21.67 -2.82 -9.07
N PRO A 303 21.44 -2.56 -7.76
CA PRO A 303 21.94 -3.44 -6.71
C PRO A 303 21.49 -4.89 -6.87
N GLU A 304 22.39 -5.85 -6.66
CA GLU A 304 22.07 -7.29 -6.75
C GLU A 304 21.01 -7.74 -5.74
N LEU A 305 20.86 -7.00 -4.62
CA LEU A 305 19.77 -7.19 -3.66
C LEU A 305 18.38 -7.05 -4.32
N GLN A 306 18.27 -6.22 -5.36
CA GLN A 306 17.06 -6.02 -6.15
C GLN A 306 17.06 -6.92 -7.39
N ALA A 307 18.18 -6.98 -8.12
CA ALA A 307 18.25 -7.68 -9.40
C ALA A 307 18.15 -9.21 -9.28
N ALA A 308 18.80 -9.83 -8.29
CA ALA A 308 18.83 -11.29 -8.19
C ALA A 308 17.44 -11.93 -7.94
N PRO A 309 16.59 -11.42 -7.02
CA PRO A 309 15.22 -11.90 -6.88
C PRO A 309 14.39 -11.74 -8.16
N MET A 310 14.57 -10.64 -8.88
CA MET A 310 13.85 -10.37 -10.13
C MET A 310 14.23 -11.35 -11.25
N ARG A 311 15.54 -11.62 -11.45
CA ARG A 311 16.00 -12.63 -12.41
C ARG A 311 15.46 -14.02 -12.07
N ALA A 312 15.54 -14.42 -10.81
CA ALA A 312 15.04 -15.72 -10.35
C ALA A 312 13.51 -15.86 -10.51
N ALA A 313 12.75 -14.80 -10.23
CA ALA A 313 11.31 -14.78 -10.53
C ALA A 313 11.04 -14.83 -12.04
N GLY A 314 11.85 -14.11 -12.82
CA GLY A 314 11.75 -14.06 -14.28
C GLY A 314 11.97 -15.41 -14.96
N GLU A 315 12.88 -16.23 -14.45
CA GLU A 315 13.05 -17.62 -14.92
C GLU A 315 11.75 -18.42 -14.80
N TRP A 316 11.03 -18.27 -13.67
CA TRP A 316 9.73 -18.90 -13.48
C TRP A 316 8.65 -18.28 -14.38
N ILE A 317 8.58 -16.94 -14.45
CA ILE A 317 7.58 -16.22 -15.24
C ILE A 317 7.70 -16.57 -16.73
N ARG A 318 8.90 -16.50 -17.30
CA ARG A 318 9.14 -16.86 -18.71
C ARG A 318 8.82 -18.32 -18.98
N ARG A 319 9.07 -19.22 -18.02
CA ARG A 319 8.71 -20.63 -18.16
C ARG A 319 7.21 -20.82 -18.33
N PHE A 320 6.35 -19.96 -17.80
CA PHE A 320 4.90 -20.09 -17.90
C PHE A 320 4.23 -18.99 -18.75
N ALA A 321 5.01 -18.20 -19.49
CA ALA A 321 4.52 -17.04 -20.26
C ALA A 321 3.37 -17.40 -21.21
N ASP A 322 3.46 -18.53 -21.91
CA ASP A 322 2.45 -18.99 -22.87
C ASP A 322 1.03 -19.15 -22.29
N VAL A 323 0.91 -19.43 -20.98
CA VAL A 323 -0.39 -19.53 -20.31
C VAL A 323 -0.72 -18.29 -19.50
N LEU A 324 0.28 -17.55 -19.02
CA LEU A 324 0.12 -16.36 -18.18
C LEU A 324 -0.14 -15.09 -18.99
N GLU A 325 0.56 -14.84 -20.08
CA GLU A 325 0.42 -13.61 -20.88
C GLU A 325 -0.96 -13.46 -21.52
N PRO A 326 -1.54 -14.47 -22.18
CA PRO A 326 -2.88 -14.35 -22.78
C PRO A 326 -4.02 -14.51 -21.76
N SER A 327 -3.72 -14.73 -20.47
CA SER A 327 -4.75 -15.04 -19.49
C SER A 327 -5.68 -13.85 -19.23
N THR A 328 -6.88 -14.10 -18.75
CA THR A 328 -7.80 -13.06 -18.25
C THR A 328 -8.31 -13.47 -16.88
N PRO A 329 -8.84 -12.53 -16.07
CA PRO A 329 -9.53 -12.91 -14.83
C PRO A 329 -10.57 -14.00 -15.09
N TRP A 330 -10.60 -15.02 -14.25
CA TRP A 330 -11.68 -15.99 -14.25
C TRP A 330 -12.87 -15.45 -13.43
N VAL A 331 -13.85 -16.30 -13.13
CA VAL A 331 -15.02 -15.95 -12.30
C VAL A 331 -14.62 -15.51 -10.88
N SER A 332 -13.56 -16.13 -10.35
CA SER A 332 -12.91 -15.75 -9.09
C SER A 332 -11.42 -15.61 -9.36
N TRP A 333 -10.75 -14.72 -8.62
CA TRP A 333 -9.30 -14.57 -8.69
C TRP A 333 -8.56 -15.62 -7.83
N GLY A 334 -9.27 -16.35 -6.96
CA GLY A 334 -8.69 -17.25 -5.97
C GLY A 334 -8.66 -16.62 -4.57
N ASP A 335 -7.54 -16.81 -3.87
CA ASP A 335 -7.27 -16.29 -2.51
C ASP A 335 -5.76 -16.07 -2.31
N ASP A 336 -5.29 -15.82 -1.09
CA ASP A 336 -3.86 -15.60 -0.81
C ASP A 336 -2.96 -16.78 -1.17
N THR A 337 -3.51 -18.00 -1.26
CA THR A 337 -2.77 -19.24 -1.51
C THR A 337 -2.97 -19.81 -2.92
N THR A 338 -3.99 -19.35 -3.65
CA THR A 338 -4.28 -19.81 -5.01
C THR A 338 -4.62 -18.64 -5.94
N ARG A 339 -4.22 -18.70 -7.21
CA ARG A 339 -4.64 -17.72 -8.23
C ARG A 339 -5.34 -18.42 -9.37
N LEU A 340 -6.49 -17.90 -9.78
CA LEU A 340 -7.32 -18.48 -10.83
C LEU A 340 -7.51 -17.49 -11.97
N MET A 341 -7.19 -17.94 -13.17
CA MET A 341 -7.30 -17.15 -14.40
C MET A 341 -7.79 -18.05 -15.54
N HIS A 342 -8.29 -17.43 -16.61
CA HIS A 342 -8.76 -18.12 -17.79
C HIS A 342 -7.76 -17.95 -18.93
N SER A 343 -7.37 -19.03 -19.60
CA SER A 343 -6.43 -18.98 -20.73
C SER A 343 -6.70 -20.14 -21.68
N GLY A 344 -6.86 -19.84 -22.98
CA GLY A 344 -7.06 -20.87 -24.01
C GLY A 344 -8.33 -21.72 -23.86
N GLY A 345 -9.37 -21.23 -23.17
CA GLY A 345 -10.61 -21.97 -22.90
C GLY A 345 -10.58 -22.81 -21.62
N ASP A 346 -9.43 -22.89 -20.94
CA ASP A 346 -9.25 -23.64 -19.71
C ASP A 346 -8.99 -22.68 -18.53
N VAL A 347 -9.19 -23.18 -17.30
CA VAL A 347 -8.80 -22.47 -16.07
C VAL A 347 -7.34 -22.78 -15.78
N ILE A 348 -6.52 -21.74 -15.66
CA ILE A 348 -5.15 -21.83 -15.16
C ILE A 348 -5.18 -21.55 -13.66
N ALA A 349 -4.76 -22.53 -12.88
CA ALA A 349 -4.71 -22.44 -11.43
C ALA A 349 -3.26 -22.45 -10.94
N ILE A 350 -2.86 -21.39 -10.26
CA ILE A 350 -1.55 -21.27 -9.60
C ILE A 350 -1.74 -21.61 -8.12
N ASP A 351 -1.08 -22.65 -7.66
CA ASP A 351 -1.09 -23.08 -6.26
C ASP A 351 0.22 -22.69 -5.59
N LEU A 352 0.17 -21.58 -4.84
CA LEU A 352 1.33 -21.04 -4.13
C LEU A 352 1.63 -21.83 -2.84
N ALA A 353 0.71 -22.68 -2.38
CA ALA A 353 0.87 -23.46 -1.16
C ALA A 353 1.25 -24.92 -1.41
N GLY A 354 1.20 -25.38 -2.67
CA GLY A 354 1.45 -26.75 -3.07
C GLY A 354 0.46 -27.76 -2.47
N ARG A 355 -0.77 -27.32 -2.15
CA ARG A 355 -1.78 -28.16 -1.50
C ARG A 355 -2.70 -28.88 -2.49
N GLY A 356 -2.85 -28.38 -3.70
CA GLY A 356 -3.77 -28.88 -4.72
C GLY A 356 -5.24 -28.66 -4.35
N GLU A 357 -5.56 -27.62 -3.58
CA GLU A 357 -6.91 -27.35 -3.07
C GLU A 357 -7.48 -26.08 -3.70
N PHE A 358 -8.60 -26.18 -4.42
CA PHE A 358 -9.25 -25.06 -5.10
C PHE A 358 -10.74 -24.99 -4.73
N THR A 359 -11.04 -24.20 -3.69
CA THR A 359 -12.40 -24.05 -3.14
C THR A 359 -13.36 -23.32 -4.09
N ALA A 360 -12.85 -22.44 -4.96
CA ALA A 360 -13.65 -21.69 -5.91
C ALA A 360 -14.14 -22.51 -7.12
N ILE A 361 -13.59 -23.73 -7.30
CA ILE A 361 -14.04 -24.69 -8.32
C ILE A 361 -14.91 -25.72 -7.60
N ASP A 362 -16.16 -25.36 -7.33
CA ASP A 362 -17.11 -26.21 -6.61
C ASP A 362 -17.98 -27.06 -7.54
N ARG A 363 -18.36 -28.27 -7.10
CA ARG A 363 -19.09 -29.23 -7.95
C ARG A 363 -20.53 -28.85 -8.27
N ARG A 364 -21.09 -27.88 -7.54
CA ARG A 364 -22.47 -27.43 -7.76
C ARG A 364 -22.53 -26.47 -8.94
N ARG A 365 -21.43 -25.77 -9.20
CA ARG A 365 -21.32 -24.81 -10.30
C ARG A 365 -20.52 -25.36 -11.49
N PHE A 366 -19.48 -26.13 -11.24
CA PHE A 366 -18.56 -26.59 -12.28
C PHE A 366 -18.44 -28.11 -12.29
N ARG A 367 -18.30 -28.68 -13.48
CA ARG A 367 -17.89 -30.07 -13.71
C ARG A 367 -16.47 -30.03 -14.26
N VAL A 368 -15.54 -30.65 -13.54
CA VAL A 368 -14.15 -30.79 -13.97
C VAL A 368 -14.05 -31.96 -14.95
N GLU A 369 -13.51 -31.71 -16.14
CA GLU A 369 -13.40 -32.70 -17.22
C GLU A 369 -12.00 -33.32 -17.28
N SER A 370 -10.96 -32.50 -17.10
CA SER A 370 -9.56 -32.93 -17.04
C SER A 370 -8.70 -31.94 -16.26
N ILE A 371 -7.60 -32.43 -15.72
CA ILE A 371 -6.55 -31.62 -15.08
C ILE A 371 -5.21 -32.09 -15.59
N ASP A 372 -4.41 -31.13 -16.05
CA ASP A 372 -3.00 -31.34 -16.34
C ASP A 372 -2.15 -30.48 -15.39
N VAL A 373 -1.12 -31.07 -14.78
CA VAL A 373 -0.04 -30.29 -14.16
C VAL A 373 0.88 -29.81 -15.27
N LEU A 374 1.23 -28.52 -15.24
CA LEU A 374 2.14 -27.92 -16.21
C LEU A 374 3.57 -27.88 -15.64
N GLY A 375 4.49 -28.57 -16.32
CA GLY A 375 5.94 -28.52 -16.06
C GLY A 375 6.57 -29.87 -15.65
N ASP A 376 7.83 -30.07 -16.06
CA ASP A 376 8.69 -31.23 -15.76
C ASP A 376 10.07 -30.74 -15.21
N PRO A 377 10.77 -31.46 -14.30
CA PRO A 377 12.16 -31.20 -13.88
C PRO A 377 13.17 -30.86 -14.99
N ASP A 378 12.97 -31.30 -16.23
CA ASP A 378 13.91 -31.11 -17.35
C ASP A 378 13.65 -29.82 -18.18
N GLY A 379 12.72 -28.96 -17.75
CA GLY A 379 12.59 -27.58 -18.23
C GLY A 379 11.61 -27.33 -19.39
N ALA A 380 10.92 -28.36 -19.90
CA ALA A 380 9.81 -28.20 -20.83
C ALA A 380 8.46 -28.06 -20.09
N ILE A 381 7.55 -27.21 -20.59
CA ILE A 381 6.14 -27.22 -20.13
C ILE A 381 5.46 -28.42 -20.78
N GLU A 382 5.62 -29.60 -20.18
CA GLU A 382 4.78 -30.74 -20.52
C GLU A 382 3.53 -30.76 -19.63
N ALA A 383 2.40 -31.11 -20.25
CA ALA A 383 1.14 -31.30 -19.55
C ALA A 383 1.04 -32.76 -19.12
N HIS A 384 1.02 -32.99 -17.81
CA HIS A 384 0.89 -34.34 -17.24
C HIS A 384 -0.48 -34.50 -16.57
N PRO A 385 -1.29 -35.49 -16.99
CA PRO A 385 -2.59 -35.73 -16.39
C PRO A 385 -2.49 -35.96 -14.87
N ALA A 386 -3.35 -35.28 -14.10
CA ALA A 386 -3.41 -35.39 -12.66
C ALA A 386 -4.70 -36.09 -12.19
N ALA A 387 -4.57 -36.96 -11.19
CA ALA A 387 -5.73 -37.49 -10.49
C ALA A 387 -6.35 -36.42 -9.59
N PHE A 388 -7.69 -36.42 -9.48
CA PHE A 388 -8.40 -35.45 -8.68
C PHE A 388 -9.67 -36.02 -8.06
N ALA A 389 -10.09 -35.40 -6.96
CA ALA A 389 -11.40 -35.56 -6.33
C ALA A 389 -12.14 -34.22 -6.37
N HIS A 390 -13.46 -34.26 -6.54
CA HIS A 390 -14.29 -33.06 -6.61
C HIS A 390 -15.54 -33.24 -5.74
N ASP A 391 -15.62 -32.47 -4.67
CA ASP A 391 -16.72 -32.54 -3.71
C ASP A 391 -17.33 -31.15 -3.41
N ASP A 392 -18.17 -31.05 -2.37
CA ASP A 392 -18.84 -29.79 -2.01
C ASP A 392 -17.90 -28.73 -1.43
N ASN A 393 -16.69 -29.10 -1.02
CA ASN A 393 -15.67 -28.19 -0.50
C ASN A 393 -14.72 -27.69 -1.59
N GLY A 394 -14.86 -28.19 -2.82
CA GLY A 394 -14.10 -27.76 -3.99
C GLY A 394 -13.33 -28.89 -4.67
N LEU A 395 -12.35 -28.49 -5.47
CA LEU A 395 -11.49 -29.39 -6.23
C LEU A 395 -10.22 -29.72 -5.46
N HIS A 396 -9.88 -31.00 -5.40
CA HIS A 396 -8.68 -31.54 -4.75
C HIS A 396 -7.85 -32.33 -5.76
N VAL A 397 -6.64 -31.86 -6.06
CA VAL A 397 -5.69 -32.52 -6.97
C VAL A 397 -4.70 -33.35 -6.17
N GLU A 398 -4.46 -34.60 -6.57
CA GLU A 398 -3.47 -35.44 -5.92
C GLU A 398 -2.05 -34.92 -6.21
N THR A 399 -1.42 -34.30 -5.21
CA THR A 399 -0.06 -33.76 -5.35
C THR A 399 1.00 -34.83 -5.08
N ALA A 400 1.99 -34.96 -5.98
CA ALA A 400 3.13 -35.88 -5.80
C ALA A 400 4.09 -35.43 -4.69
N ARG A 401 4.05 -34.15 -4.28
CA ARG A 401 4.98 -33.53 -3.32
C ARG A 401 4.31 -33.25 -1.96
N ARG A 402 4.08 -34.30 -1.16
CA ARG A 402 3.88 -34.12 0.29
C ARG A 402 5.23 -33.90 0.99
N VAL A 403 5.81 -32.71 0.87
CA VAL A 403 6.96 -32.35 1.72
C VAL A 403 6.49 -32.26 3.17
N SER A 404 7.12 -33.03 4.05
CA SER A 404 6.76 -33.14 5.47
C SER A 404 6.77 -31.76 6.15
N PRO A 405 5.79 -31.44 7.02
CA PRO A 405 5.76 -30.19 7.78
C PRO A 405 7.01 -29.94 8.64
N VAL A 406 7.72 -31.01 9.02
CA VAL A 406 8.95 -30.96 9.83
C VAL A 406 10.14 -30.53 8.96
N GLN A 407 10.22 -31.01 7.72
CA GLN A 407 11.27 -30.61 6.78
C GLN A 407 11.15 -29.12 6.41
N ARG A 408 9.92 -28.64 6.20
CA ARG A 408 9.64 -27.21 5.92
C ARG A 408 10.09 -26.25 7.02
N ARG A 409 10.09 -26.69 8.29
CA ARG A 409 10.51 -25.86 9.43
C ARG A 409 12.02 -25.82 9.61
N LEU A 410 12.73 -26.91 9.28
CA LEU A 410 14.19 -26.99 9.41
C LEU A 410 14.90 -26.19 8.31
N ASP A 411 14.24 -26.02 7.17
CA ASP A 411 14.80 -25.44 5.96
C ASP A 411 14.46 -23.93 5.78
N ALA A 412 13.72 -23.32 6.71
CA ALA A 412 13.27 -21.94 6.67
C ALA A 412 14.29 -20.99 7.33
N GLY A 413 15.28 -20.52 6.57
CA GLY A 413 16.12 -19.38 6.97
C GLY A 413 15.42 -18.06 6.63
N GLY A 414 15.21 -17.20 7.63
CA GLY A 414 14.91 -15.76 7.51
C GLY A 414 13.54 -15.37 6.96
N HIS A 415 13.13 -15.89 5.80
CA HIS A 415 11.93 -15.45 5.07
C HIS A 415 10.95 -16.61 4.91
N GLY A 416 10.14 -16.86 5.95
CA GLY A 416 8.84 -17.51 5.80
C GLY A 416 8.74 -18.77 4.91
N GLY A 417 9.76 -19.63 4.85
CA GLY A 417 9.71 -21.05 4.44
C GLY A 417 9.08 -21.44 3.08
N ARG A 418 8.75 -20.51 2.18
CA ARG A 418 8.09 -20.79 0.88
C ARG A 418 9.06 -20.57 -0.28
N ARG A 419 9.20 -21.55 -1.17
CA ARG A 419 10.11 -21.52 -2.32
C ARG A 419 9.34 -21.51 -3.62
N LEU A 420 9.97 -21.01 -4.70
CA LEU A 420 9.39 -21.10 -6.05
C LEU A 420 9.15 -22.56 -6.48
N ASP A 421 9.96 -23.50 -5.99
CA ASP A 421 9.77 -24.94 -6.24
C ASP A 421 8.49 -25.53 -5.63
N ASP A 422 7.84 -24.80 -4.72
CA ASP A 422 6.56 -25.18 -4.11
C ASP A 422 5.37 -24.72 -4.98
N VAL A 423 5.58 -23.81 -5.93
CA VAL A 423 4.52 -23.27 -6.79
C VAL A 423 4.18 -24.26 -7.89
N ALA A 424 2.95 -24.79 -7.86
CA ALA A 424 2.42 -25.67 -8.89
C ALA A 424 1.47 -24.92 -9.81
N VAL A 425 1.47 -25.27 -11.10
CA VAL A 425 0.60 -24.69 -12.12
C VAL A 425 -0.25 -25.80 -12.73
N TYR A 426 -1.56 -25.60 -12.78
CA TYR A 426 -2.51 -26.55 -13.32
C TYR A 426 -3.31 -25.93 -14.47
N ARG A 427 -3.56 -26.73 -15.51
CA ARG A 427 -4.56 -26.45 -16.53
C ARG A 427 -5.78 -27.32 -16.25
N ILE A 428 -6.93 -26.70 -16.02
CA ILE A 428 -8.15 -27.36 -15.57
C ILE A 428 -9.25 -27.07 -16.59
N ARG A 429 -9.76 -28.12 -17.24
CA ARG A 429 -10.92 -28.00 -18.11
C ARG A 429 -12.19 -28.13 -17.29
N VAL A 430 -13.04 -27.11 -17.34
CA VAL A 430 -14.31 -27.07 -16.60
C VAL A 430 -15.47 -26.77 -17.53
N ALA A 431 -16.61 -27.40 -17.26
CA ALA A 431 -17.91 -27.06 -17.85
C ALA A 431 -18.84 -26.54 -16.75
N GLU A 432 -19.64 -25.51 -17.03
CA GLU A 432 -20.69 -25.10 -16.09
C GLU A 432 -21.79 -26.17 -16.02
N VAL A 433 -22.24 -26.47 -14.80
CA VAL A 433 -23.36 -27.39 -14.59
C VAL A 433 -24.66 -26.65 -14.88
N GLU A 434 -25.42 -27.15 -15.85
CA GLU A 434 -26.71 -26.57 -16.25
C GLU A 434 -27.66 -26.57 -15.04
N ARG A 435 -28.04 -25.37 -14.59
CA ARG A 435 -28.97 -25.24 -13.47
C ARG A 435 -30.39 -25.62 -13.92
N PRO A 436 -31.18 -26.31 -13.08
CA PRO A 436 -32.62 -26.28 -13.24
C PRO A 436 -33.05 -24.81 -13.31
N ALA A 437 -33.93 -24.45 -14.25
CA ALA A 437 -34.43 -23.09 -14.38
C ALA A 437 -34.81 -22.54 -13.00
N GLU A 438 -34.25 -21.39 -12.62
CA GLU A 438 -34.66 -20.70 -11.39
C GLU A 438 -36.15 -20.37 -11.52
N LEU A 439 -36.99 -21.22 -10.93
CA LEU A 439 -38.46 -21.10 -10.95
C LEU A 439 -38.94 -19.82 -10.27
N PHE A 440 -38.05 -19.18 -9.51
CA PHE A 440 -38.25 -17.91 -8.85
C PHE A 440 -37.03 -17.04 -9.18
N ALA A 441 -37.27 -15.85 -9.73
CA ALA A 441 -36.22 -14.85 -9.80
C ALA A 441 -35.67 -14.63 -8.39
N PRO A 442 -34.35 -14.46 -8.19
CA PRO A 442 -33.82 -14.08 -6.90
C PRO A 442 -34.51 -12.80 -6.46
N THR A 443 -35.39 -12.92 -5.47
CA THR A 443 -36.02 -11.77 -4.84
C THR A 443 -34.89 -10.97 -4.22
N THR A 444 -34.66 -9.77 -4.75
CA THR A 444 -33.81 -8.77 -4.09
C THR A 444 -34.30 -8.67 -2.64
N PRO A 445 -33.43 -8.86 -1.63
CA PRO A 445 -33.84 -8.75 -0.24
C PRO A 445 -34.55 -7.42 -0.03
N GLU A 446 -35.77 -7.47 0.49
CA GLU A 446 -36.58 -6.27 0.68
C GLU A 446 -35.88 -5.36 1.71
N ARG A 447 -35.46 -4.16 1.27
CA ARG A 447 -34.76 -3.21 2.13
C ARG A 447 -35.76 -2.57 3.08
N THR A 448 -35.57 -2.73 4.39
CA THR A 448 -36.46 -2.17 5.41
C THR A 448 -35.95 -0.81 5.88
N ALA A 449 -36.81 0.20 6.02
CA ALA A 449 -36.39 1.51 6.55
C ALA A 449 -36.09 1.41 8.05
N LEU A 450 -34.89 1.82 8.50
CA LEU A 450 -34.49 1.72 9.90
C LEU A 450 -35.15 2.78 10.79
N GLY A 451 -35.32 4.01 10.28
CA GLY A 451 -35.85 5.15 11.03
C GLY A 451 -37.17 4.87 11.75
N PRO A 452 -38.22 4.41 11.05
CA PRO A 452 -39.52 4.10 11.67
C PRO A 452 -39.48 3.01 12.75
N LEU A 453 -38.47 2.13 12.73
CA LEU A 453 -38.32 1.06 13.72
C LEU A 453 -37.72 1.56 15.04
N VAL A 454 -36.98 2.66 15.01
CA VAL A 454 -36.27 3.20 16.19
C VAL A 454 -36.89 4.49 16.72
N GLU A 455 -37.60 5.27 15.90
CA GLU A 455 -38.08 6.60 16.28
C GLU A 455 -39.08 6.62 17.44
N HIS A 456 -39.80 5.51 17.65
CA HIS A 456 -40.80 5.37 18.72
C HIS A 456 -40.28 4.59 19.94
N ALA A 457 -39.03 4.13 19.92
CA ALA A 457 -38.43 3.42 21.05
C ALA A 457 -38.11 4.39 22.19
N ALA A 458 -38.37 3.95 23.43
CA ALA A 458 -38.10 4.70 24.64
C ALA A 458 -36.85 4.16 25.36
N ALA A 459 -36.28 4.96 26.27
CA ALA A 459 -35.14 4.55 27.06
C ALA A 459 -35.40 3.21 27.80
N GLY A 460 -34.51 2.23 27.63
CA GLY A 460 -34.65 0.88 28.16
C GLY A 460 -35.18 -0.15 27.15
N ASP A 461 -35.71 0.29 26.00
CA ASP A 461 -36.21 -0.61 24.97
C ASP A 461 -35.06 -1.29 24.20
N ILE A 462 -35.36 -2.49 23.69
CA ILE A 462 -34.50 -3.24 22.77
C ILE A 462 -35.22 -3.38 21.43
N VAL A 463 -34.69 -2.73 20.40
CA VAL A 463 -35.12 -2.90 19.01
C VAL A 463 -34.34 -4.08 18.41
N GLN A 464 -34.97 -5.25 18.37
CA GLN A 464 -34.41 -6.46 17.78
C GLN A 464 -34.64 -6.48 16.27
N LEU A 465 -33.54 -6.41 15.51
CA LEU A 465 -33.54 -6.54 14.06
C LEU A 465 -33.39 -8.01 13.66
N GLY A 466 -34.07 -8.37 12.57
CA GLY A 466 -34.04 -9.70 11.98
C GLY A 466 -32.92 -9.87 10.96
N ASP A 467 -33.04 -10.93 10.17
CA ASP A 467 -32.20 -11.17 9.00
C ASP A 467 -32.61 -10.22 7.88
N GLY A 468 -31.66 -9.51 7.28
CA GLY A 468 -31.93 -8.60 6.17
C GLY A 468 -31.11 -7.31 6.17
N VAL A 469 -31.46 -6.44 5.21
CA VAL A 469 -30.83 -5.14 4.99
C VAL A 469 -31.78 -4.03 5.44
N TYR A 470 -31.31 -3.21 6.36
CA TYR A 470 -31.99 -2.03 6.87
C TYR A 470 -31.29 -0.79 6.34
N HIS A 471 -32.01 0.17 5.79
CA HIS A 471 -31.40 1.39 5.25
C HIS A 471 -31.64 2.61 6.15
N GLY A 472 -30.59 3.39 6.33
CA GLY A 472 -30.54 4.64 7.08
C GLY A 472 -30.64 5.87 6.18
N PRO A 473 -30.33 7.07 6.71
CA PRO A 473 -29.84 7.32 8.07
C PRO A 473 -30.93 7.15 9.13
N ALA A 474 -30.55 6.70 10.34
CA ALA A 474 -31.45 6.68 11.50
C ALA A 474 -30.74 7.18 12.76
N THR A 475 -31.47 7.94 13.60
CA THR A 475 -30.98 8.38 14.92
C THR A 475 -31.63 7.54 16.00
N VAL A 476 -30.82 6.83 16.78
CA VAL A 476 -31.30 5.98 17.88
C VAL A 476 -31.60 6.87 19.10
N PRO A 477 -32.83 6.85 19.66
CA PRO A 477 -33.17 7.68 20.82
C PRO A 477 -32.35 7.33 22.07
N PRO A 478 -32.15 8.27 23.00
CA PRO A 478 -31.36 8.02 24.22
C PRO A 478 -31.80 6.79 25.01
N GLY A 479 -30.84 5.98 25.44
CA GLY A 479 -31.08 4.79 26.27
C GLY A 479 -31.66 3.57 25.55
N VAL A 480 -31.80 3.62 24.21
CA VAL A 480 -32.30 2.49 23.40
C VAL A 480 -31.15 1.56 22.98
N VAL A 481 -31.43 0.26 22.94
CA VAL A 481 -30.54 -0.77 22.37
C VAL A 481 -31.06 -1.19 21.00
N VAL A 482 -30.23 -1.10 19.96
CA VAL A 482 -30.48 -1.69 18.65
C VAL A 482 -29.61 -2.94 18.50
N ARG A 483 -30.23 -4.11 18.30
CA ARG A 483 -29.56 -5.40 18.27
C ARG A 483 -29.88 -6.20 17.02
N GLY A 484 -28.85 -6.66 16.31
CA GLY A 484 -28.98 -7.59 15.18
C GLY A 484 -28.79 -9.07 15.56
N LEU A 485 -28.79 -9.93 14.55
CA LEU A 485 -28.53 -11.37 14.67
C LEU A 485 -27.06 -11.76 14.39
N GLY A 486 -26.20 -10.77 14.13
CA GLY A 486 -24.80 -10.93 13.75
C GLY A 486 -24.47 -10.21 12.43
N ALA A 487 -23.18 -9.87 12.25
CA ALA A 487 -22.68 -9.12 11.09
C ALA A 487 -22.96 -9.79 9.73
N GLY A 488 -23.04 -11.12 9.68
CA GLY A 488 -23.38 -11.86 8.47
C GLY A 488 -24.88 -11.95 8.14
N ARG A 489 -25.75 -11.39 8.98
CA ARG A 489 -27.22 -11.57 8.90
C ARG A 489 -28.01 -10.26 8.95
N THR A 490 -27.55 -9.29 9.73
CA THR A 490 -28.22 -8.00 9.88
C THR A 490 -27.29 -6.90 9.40
N VAL A 491 -27.66 -6.25 8.29
CA VAL A 491 -26.88 -5.18 7.66
C VAL A 491 -27.63 -3.85 7.79
N LEU A 492 -26.96 -2.80 8.25
CA LEU A 492 -27.40 -1.42 8.21
C LEU A 492 -26.65 -0.70 7.09
N ASP A 493 -27.35 -0.10 6.15
CA ASP A 493 -26.77 0.54 4.97
C ASP A 493 -27.10 2.05 4.95
N GLY A 494 -26.09 2.90 4.81
CA GLY A 494 -26.24 4.36 4.80
C GLY A 494 -26.44 5.00 3.43
N ASP A 495 -26.48 4.24 2.33
CA ASP A 495 -26.73 4.75 0.96
C ASP A 495 -25.78 5.91 0.54
N GLY A 496 -24.52 5.85 0.95
CA GLY A 496 -23.50 6.87 0.73
C GLY A 496 -23.28 7.83 1.91
N ALA A 497 -24.03 7.71 3.01
CA ALA A 497 -23.90 8.51 4.23
C ALA A 497 -23.67 7.65 5.48
N ALA A 498 -23.59 8.28 6.65
CA ALA A 498 -23.58 7.54 7.91
C ALA A 498 -24.94 6.85 8.12
N ALA A 499 -24.94 5.54 8.28
CA ALA A 499 -26.16 4.74 8.39
C ALA A 499 -26.92 4.99 9.71
N ILE A 500 -26.19 5.28 10.79
CA ILE A 500 -26.77 5.36 12.13
C ILE A 500 -26.06 6.39 13.02
N SER A 501 -26.85 7.15 13.79
CA SER A 501 -26.39 8.02 14.87
C SER A 501 -26.83 7.49 16.23
N LEU A 502 -25.88 7.46 17.18
CA LEU A 502 -26.04 6.96 18.54
C LEU A 502 -26.09 8.11 19.54
N GLN A 503 -27.24 8.25 20.21
CA GLN A 503 -27.46 9.26 21.26
C GLN A 503 -27.04 8.74 22.65
N ARG A 504 -27.32 9.53 23.70
CA ARG A 504 -26.85 9.25 25.06
C ARG A 504 -27.30 7.87 25.56
N ASN A 505 -26.41 7.10 26.17
CA ASN A 505 -26.66 5.75 26.71
C ASN A 505 -27.21 4.73 25.68
N THR A 506 -27.09 5.00 24.38
CA THR A 506 -27.55 4.06 23.35
C THR A 506 -26.58 2.90 23.18
N ARG A 507 -27.08 1.77 22.68
CA ARG A 507 -26.23 0.62 22.35
C ARG A 507 -26.52 0.10 20.96
N LEU A 508 -25.47 -0.14 20.20
CA LEU A 508 -25.51 -0.84 18.93
C LEU A 508 -24.82 -2.19 19.07
N GLU A 509 -25.53 -3.27 18.79
CA GLU A 509 -25.07 -4.63 19.09
C GLU A 509 -25.27 -5.57 17.89
N HIS A 510 -24.22 -6.34 17.54
CA HIS A 510 -24.32 -7.49 16.64
C HIS A 510 -24.91 -7.21 15.24
N VAL A 511 -24.49 -6.10 14.62
CA VAL A 511 -24.86 -5.74 13.25
C VAL A 511 -23.62 -5.51 12.39
N ARG A 512 -23.80 -5.58 11.07
CA ARG A 512 -22.88 -4.99 10.11
C ARG A 512 -23.40 -3.61 9.70
N VAL A 513 -22.53 -2.61 9.59
CA VAL A 513 -22.89 -1.25 9.18
C VAL A 513 -22.03 -0.85 7.98
N GLY A 514 -22.67 -0.49 6.86
CA GLY A 514 -22.01 -0.07 5.63
C GLY A 514 -22.67 1.15 4.99
N GLY A 515 -22.31 1.43 3.74
CA GLY A 515 -22.93 2.49 2.93
C GLY A 515 -22.34 3.88 3.11
N ALA A 516 -21.04 4.02 3.41
CA ALA A 516 -20.40 5.34 3.42
C ALA A 516 -19.82 5.67 2.02
N ALA A 517 -19.88 6.93 1.56
CA ALA A 517 -19.56 7.37 0.20
C ALA A 517 -18.23 6.83 -0.37
N GLU A 518 -18.19 6.68 -1.71
CA GLU A 518 -17.01 6.29 -2.49
C GLU A 518 -15.85 7.27 -2.25
N ARG A 519 -14.64 6.70 -2.01
CA ARG A 519 -13.57 7.38 -1.26
C ARG A 519 -12.53 8.07 -2.15
N VAL A 520 -12.01 9.20 -1.64
CA VAL A 520 -10.73 9.80 -2.04
C VAL A 520 -9.70 9.54 -0.93
N THR A 521 -8.72 8.68 -1.23
CA THR A 521 -7.43 8.47 -0.53
C THR A 521 -7.43 8.55 1.01
N TRP A 522 -7.27 9.74 1.60
CA TRP A 522 -7.07 9.92 3.05
C TRP A 522 -8.34 10.28 3.83
N ARG A 523 -9.49 10.52 3.16
CA ARG A 523 -10.70 10.95 3.87
C ARG A 523 -11.43 9.76 4.52
N PRO A 524 -11.74 9.85 5.82
CA PRO A 524 -12.52 8.82 6.48
C PRO A 524 -13.94 8.75 5.91
N SER A 525 -14.36 7.54 5.59
CA SER A 525 -15.75 7.26 5.19
C SER A 525 -16.49 6.79 6.43
N VAL A 526 -17.34 7.66 6.99
CA VAL A 526 -17.99 7.48 8.29
C VAL A 526 -19.31 6.71 8.12
N ALA A 527 -19.44 5.58 8.82
CA ALA A 527 -20.63 4.73 8.78
C ALA A 527 -21.48 4.80 10.07
N VAL A 528 -20.84 5.10 11.21
CA VAL A 528 -21.50 5.24 12.51
C VAL A 528 -21.09 6.57 13.15
N LEU A 529 -22.08 7.33 13.62
CA LEU A 529 -21.89 8.55 14.39
C LEU A 529 -22.21 8.29 15.87
N VAL A 530 -21.31 8.65 16.78
CA VAL A 530 -21.56 8.62 18.22
C VAL A 530 -21.64 10.06 18.74
N GLU A 531 -22.87 10.53 18.95
CA GLU A 531 -23.18 11.93 19.28
C GLU A 531 -23.57 12.14 20.75
N GLY A 532 -24.01 11.09 21.45
CA GLY A 532 -24.41 11.20 22.86
C GLY A 532 -23.54 10.41 23.82
N ASP A 533 -23.41 10.92 25.04
CA ASP A 533 -22.51 10.36 26.05
C ASP A 533 -22.84 8.91 26.42
N TYR A 534 -21.81 8.14 26.76
CA TYR A 534 -21.91 6.76 27.22
C TYR A 534 -22.57 5.78 26.22
N ALA A 535 -22.60 6.15 24.93
CA ALA A 535 -23.01 5.23 23.88
C ALA A 535 -22.04 4.05 23.76
N THR A 536 -22.56 2.89 23.37
CA THR A 536 -21.77 1.65 23.24
C THR A 536 -21.94 1.02 21.86
N VAL A 537 -20.83 0.61 21.25
CA VAL A 537 -20.81 -0.23 20.03
C VAL A 537 -20.17 -1.57 20.37
N LEU A 538 -20.92 -2.65 20.26
CA LEU A 538 -20.52 -3.98 20.75
C LEU A 538 -20.71 -5.06 19.69
N GLY A 539 -19.65 -5.81 19.39
CA GLY A 539 -19.80 -7.00 18.55
C GLY A 539 -20.24 -6.70 17.12
N CYS A 540 -19.92 -5.51 16.60
CA CYS A 540 -20.34 -5.05 15.29
C CYS A 540 -19.22 -5.17 14.24
N GLU A 541 -19.59 -5.17 12.96
CA GLU A 541 -18.66 -4.99 11.84
C GLU A 541 -19.01 -3.68 11.11
N VAL A 542 -18.08 -2.75 11.02
CA VAL A 542 -18.30 -1.43 10.42
C VAL A 542 -17.42 -1.30 9.18
N ASP A 543 -18.05 -1.26 8.01
CA ASP A 543 -17.40 -1.04 6.70
C ASP A 543 -17.03 0.44 6.50
N GLY A 544 -16.41 1.04 7.51
CA GLY A 544 -16.17 2.48 7.60
C GLY A 544 -15.52 2.88 8.91
N HIS A 545 -15.42 4.19 9.10
CA HIS A 545 -14.97 4.78 10.35
C HIS A 545 -16.16 4.99 11.28
N VAL A 546 -15.89 4.91 12.58
CA VAL A 546 -16.78 5.38 13.63
C VAL A 546 -16.30 6.77 14.06
N ASP A 547 -17.14 7.78 13.92
CA ASP A 547 -16.85 9.14 14.37
C ASP A 547 -17.47 9.36 15.76
N VAL A 548 -16.63 9.61 16.76
CA VAL A 548 -17.00 9.73 18.17
C VAL A 548 -16.81 11.16 18.65
N ARG A 549 -17.94 11.82 18.92
CA ARG A 549 -18.02 13.22 19.35
C ARG A 549 -18.47 13.41 20.80
N ALA A 550 -18.73 12.32 21.52
CA ALA A 550 -19.36 12.33 22.84
C ALA A 550 -18.53 11.65 23.93
N HIS A 551 -18.80 11.99 25.20
CA HIS A 551 -17.99 11.56 26.34
C HIS A 551 -18.33 10.13 26.79
N GLY A 552 -17.33 9.36 27.21
CA GLY A 552 -17.52 8.04 27.82
C GLY A 552 -18.01 6.97 26.85
N ALA A 553 -17.87 7.20 25.54
CA ALA A 553 -18.21 6.20 24.53
C ALA A 553 -17.33 4.95 24.68
N THR A 554 -17.94 3.78 24.46
CA THR A 554 -17.26 2.48 24.55
C THR A 554 -17.44 1.70 23.27
N MET A 555 -16.34 1.17 22.72
CA MET A 555 -16.37 0.21 21.63
C MET A 555 -15.67 -1.08 22.03
N ARG A 556 -16.31 -2.22 21.81
CA ARG A 556 -15.78 -3.51 22.27
C ARG A 556 -16.10 -4.65 21.32
N ALA A 557 -15.11 -5.52 21.07
CA ALA A 557 -15.29 -6.68 20.18
C ALA A 557 -15.82 -6.29 18.80
N THR A 558 -15.42 -5.12 18.30
CA THR A 558 -15.92 -4.53 17.05
C THR A 558 -14.82 -4.53 16.00
N GLN A 559 -15.18 -4.88 14.77
CA GLN A 559 -14.33 -4.68 13.60
C GLN A 559 -14.71 -3.36 12.92
N ALA A 560 -13.74 -2.53 12.56
CA ALA A 560 -13.96 -1.29 11.81
C ALA A 560 -12.79 -0.95 10.90
N ARG A 561 -12.96 0.03 10.01
CA ARG A 561 -11.80 0.65 9.33
C ARG A 561 -11.02 1.51 10.31
N GLY A 562 -11.70 2.33 11.09
CA GLY A 562 -11.03 3.10 12.13
C GLY A 562 -12.00 3.85 13.04
N VAL A 563 -11.44 4.57 13.99
CA VAL A 563 -12.16 5.48 14.88
C VAL A 563 -11.54 6.86 14.78
N ILE A 564 -12.39 7.87 14.67
CA ILE A 564 -11.97 9.27 14.74
C ILE A 564 -12.71 9.92 15.90
N SER A 565 -11.99 10.72 16.66
CA SER A 565 -12.55 11.39 17.81
C SER A 565 -11.92 12.76 18.01
N THR A 566 -12.75 13.76 18.29
CA THR A 566 -12.29 15.13 18.57
C THR A 566 -13.07 15.72 19.73
N GLY A 567 -12.38 16.01 20.83
CA GLY A 567 -12.95 16.68 22.00
C GLY A 567 -13.56 15.85 23.14
N PRO A 568 -13.91 14.55 23.03
CA PRO A 568 -14.55 13.87 24.16
C PRO A 568 -13.57 13.54 25.27
N ALA A 569 -14.07 13.53 26.51
CA ALA A 569 -13.26 13.42 27.73
C ALA A 569 -12.95 11.99 28.18
N ARG A 570 -13.42 10.96 27.46
CA ARG A 570 -13.04 9.54 27.64
C ARG A 570 -13.56 8.71 26.47
N LEU A 571 -12.71 7.87 25.89
CA LEU A 571 -13.07 6.87 24.89
C LEU A 571 -12.41 5.55 25.27
N THR A 572 -13.20 4.47 25.32
CA THR A 572 -12.68 3.12 25.61
C THR A 572 -12.83 2.23 24.39
N LEU A 573 -11.71 1.71 23.88
CA LEU A 573 -11.65 0.76 22.78
C LEU A 573 -11.01 -0.53 23.28
N SER A 574 -11.75 -1.64 23.25
CA SER A 574 -11.30 -2.89 23.85
C SER A 574 -11.57 -4.10 22.97
N ARG A 575 -10.53 -4.89 22.65
CA ARG A 575 -10.68 -6.09 21.80
C ARG A 575 -11.29 -5.80 20.43
N CYS A 576 -10.96 -4.64 19.86
CA CYS A 576 -11.41 -4.26 18.52
C CYS A 576 -10.39 -4.70 17.47
N ARG A 577 -10.83 -4.81 16.22
CA ARG A 577 -9.96 -5.10 15.07
C ARG A 577 -10.12 -3.98 14.03
N PHE A 578 -9.02 -3.31 13.74
CA PHE A 578 -8.96 -2.23 12.75
C PHE A 578 -8.18 -2.71 11.53
N VAL A 579 -8.82 -2.60 10.35
CA VAL A 579 -8.24 -3.02 9.07
C VAL A 579 -8.24 -1.84 8.13
N GLY A 580 -7.07 -1.26 7.90
CA GLY A 580 -6.88 -0.04 7.15
C GLY A 580 -6.87 -0.20 5.65
N MET A 581 -6.52 0.90 5.00
CA MET A 581 -6.26 1.01 3.57
C MET A 581 -4.93 1.71 3.32
N ARG A 582 -3.98 1.50 4.24
CA ARG A 582 -2.56 1.87 4.15
C ARG A 582 -2.22 3.34 4.32
N TRP A 583 -3.16 4.23 4.00
CA TRP A 583 -3.03 5.68 4.08
C TRP A 583 -3.92 6.32 5.15
N ASP A 584 -4.72 5.51 5.86
CA ASP A 584 -5.59 5.95 6.93
C ASP A 584 -4.98 5.72 8.32
N VAL A 585 -5.68 6.25 9.33
CA VAL A 585 -5.32 6.08 10.74
C VAL A 585 -6.35 5.15 11.39
N GLY A 586 -5.87 4.10 12.08
CA GLY A 586 -6.75 3.15 12.75
C GLY A 586 -7.56 3.79 13.87
N VAL A 587 -6.90 4.48 14.80
CA VAL A 587 -7.55 5.27 15.86
C VAL A 587 -6.90 6.64 15.91
N ALA A 588 -7.67 7.69 15.58
CA ALA A 588 -7.26 9.08 15.66
C ALA A 588 -8.07 9.81 16.74
N ILE A 589 -7.41 10.25 17.81
CA ILE A 589 -8.03 11.02 18.89
C ILE A 589 -7.33 12.37 19.02
N VAL A 590 -8.12 13.44 19.04
CA VAL A 590 -7.65 14.81 19.25
C VAL A 590 -8.33 15.40 20.48
N GLY A 591 -7.54 15.76 21.49
CA GLY A 591 -8.02 16.25 22.78
C GLY A 591 -8.67 15.17 23.64
N GLY A 592 -9.04 15.54 24.88
CA GLY A 592 -9.69 14.66 25.83
C GLY A 592 -8.76 14.09 26.91
N THR A 593 -9.35 13.31 27.81
CA THR A 593 -8.70 12.76 29.01
C THR A 593 -9.02 11.26 29.16
N ASP A 594 -8.18 10.49 29.85
CA ASP A 594 -8.47 9.11 30.28
C ASP A 594 -8.91 8.15 29.15
N HIS A 595 -8.39 8.30 27.94
CA HIS A 595 -8.67 7.35 26.86
C HIS A 595 -8.02 5.99 27.17
N ASP A 596 -8.70 4.88 26.89
CA ASP A 596 -8.16 3.52 27.09
C ASP A 596 -8.30 2.73 25.79
N ILE A 597 -7.17 2.37 25.19
CA ILE A 597 -7.08 1.58 23.97
C ILE A 597 -6.35 0.28 24.30
N ASP A 598 -7.11 -0.80 24.45
CA ASP A 598 -6.60 -2.05 24.98
C ASP A 598 -6.94 -3.29 24.14
N SER A 599 -5.98 -4.20 24.06
CA SER A 599 -6.18 -5.52 23.46
C SER A 599 -6.71 -5.49 22.02
N CYS A 600 -6.44 -4.41 21.27
CA CYS A 600 -6.91 -4.24 19.90
C CYS A 600 -5.87 -4.72 18.88
N GLN A 601 -6.35 -5.11 17.69
CA GLN A 601 -5.51 -5.46 16.55
C GLN A 601 -5.59 -4.38 15.48
N PHE A 602 -4.46 -3.99 14.90
CA PHE A 602 -4.36 -3.00 13.83
C PHE A 602 -3.60 -3.59 12.66
N VAL A 603 -4.18 -3.51 11.46
CA VAL A 603 -3.56 -4.07 10.25
C VAL A 603 -3.69 -3.08 9.10
N ASP A 604 -2.56 -2.81 8.44
CA ASP A 604 -2.51 -2.07 7.18
C ASP A 604 -2.98 -0.62 7.27
N HIS A 605 -2.55 0.07 8.32
CA HIS A 605 -2.73 1.52 8.50
C HIS A 605 -1.44 2.29 8.24
N LEU A 606 -1.56 3.57 7.91
CA LEU A 606 -0.41 4.48 7.93
C LEU A 606 0.08 4.67 9.37
N CYS A 607 -0.89 4.90 10.26
CA CYS A 607 -0.71 5.03 11.69
C CYS A 607 -1.76 4.17 12.40
N ALA A 608 -1.35 3.27 13.30
CA ALA A 608 -2.33 2.46 14.05
C ALA A 608 -3.07 3.31 15.08
N VAL A 609 -2.34 4.02 15.95
CA VAL A 609 -2.94 4.91 16.96
C VAL A 609 -2.26 6.27 16.91
N ARG A 610 -3.05 7.31 16.66
CA ARG A 610 -2.64 8.72 16.78
C ARG A 610 -3.40 9.38 17.91
N LEU A 611 -2.66 9.87 18.91
CA LEU A 611 -3.18 10.70 19.98
C LEU A 611 -2.56 12.09 19.83
N ALA A 612 -3.40 13.13 19.76
CA ALA A 612 -2.96 14.50 19.69
C ALA A 612 -3.61 15.34 20.80
N ASP A 613 -2.80 16.08 21.56
CA ASP A 613 -3.26 16.99 22.62
C ASP A 613 -4.13 16.29 23.70
N THR A 614 -3.89 14.99 23.96
CA THR A 614 -4.64 14.18 24.94
C THR A 614 -3.95 14.15 26.30
N THR A 615 -4.72 13.96 27.39
CA THR A 615 -4.20 13.82 28.76
C THR A 615 -4.53 12.44 29.35
N ASP A 616 -3.58 11.82 30.07
CA ASP A 616 -3.76 10.57 30.83
C ASP A 616 -4.32 9.39 30.01
N ALA A 617 -3.94 9.30 28.73
CA ALA A 617 -4.35 8.20 27.85
C ALA A 617 -3.51 6.93 28.10
N VAL A 618 -4.13 5.76 27.97
CA VAL A 618 -3.49 4.45 28.10
C VAL A 618 -3.64 3.67 26.80
N VAL A 619 -2.52 3.18 26.26
CA VAL A 619 -2.49 2.35 25.04
C VAL A 619 -1.71 1.08 25.34
N ARG A 620 -2.42 -0.06 25.46
CA ARG A 620 -1.79 -1.28 25.99
C ARG A 620 -2.25 -2.60 25.39
N GLY A 621 -1.33 -3.56 25.33
CA GLY A 621 -1.66 -4.93 24.93
C GLY A 621 -2.18 -5.06 23.50
N ASN A 622 -1.91 -4.08 22.63
CA ASN A 622 -2.34 -4.09 21.25
C ASN A 622 -1.36 -4.85 20.37
N ASP A 623 -1.85 -5.32 19.23
CA ASP A 623 -1.11 -6.08 18.22
C ASP A 623 -1.15 -5.32 16.89
N ILE A 624 0.00 -4.80 16.44
CA ILE A 624 0.07 -3.68 15.49
C ILE A 624 0.95 -4.01 14.28
N TRP A 625 0.36 -3.90 13.09
CA TRP A 625 1.05 -3.81 11.80
C TRP A 625 0.65 -2.51 11.10
N ALA A 626 1.53 -1.50 11.18
CA ALA A 626 1.34 -0.19 10.57
C ALA A 626 2.57 0.21 9.77
N ARG A 627 2.42 1.11 8.79
CA ARG A 627 3.54 1.50 7.93
C ARG A 627 4.50 2.46 8.60
N TRP A 628 4.00 3.64 8.98
CA TRP A 628 4.86 4.72 9.45
C TRP A 628 4.85 4.83 10.96
N TRP A 629 3.69 4.67 11.58
CA TRP A 629 3.57 4.79 13.04
C TRP A 629 2.76 3.66 13.65
N GLY A 630 3.33 3.02 14.65
CA GLY A 630 2.56 2.16 15.54
C GLY A 630 1.71 3.06 16.42
N LEU A 631 2.40 3.81 17.27
CA LEU A 631 1.81 4.83 18.14
C LEU A 631 2.44 6.19 17.81
N ARG A 632 1.60 7.18 17.50
CA ARG A 632 2.02 8.57 17.33
C ARG A 632 1.37 9.43 18.41
N LEU A 633 2.19 9.93 19.33
CA LEU A 633 1.80 10.66 20.53
C LEU A 633 2.25 12.13 20.36
N GLU A 634 1.35 12.97 19.88
CA GLU A 634 1.63 14.38 19.57
C GLU A 634 1.16 15.27 20.73
N ARG A 635 2.11 15.94 21.41
CA ARG A 635 1.83 16.86 22.52
C ARG A 635 0.92 16.27 23.60
N THR A 636 1.09 14.98 23.91
CA THR A 636 0.29 14.31 24.94
C THR A 636 0.87 14.52 26.33
N ILE A 637 0.01 14.48 27.35
CA ILE A 637 0.42 14.61 28.75
C ILE A 637 0.04 13.35 29.51
N GLY A 638 0.97 12.75 30.25
CA GLY A 638 0.64 11.59 31.10
C GLY A 638 0.27 10.31 30.34
N THR A 639 0.61 10.20 29.05
CA THR A 639 0.27 9.02 28.25
C THR A 639 1.11 7.81 28.66
N HIS A 640 0.47 6.65 28.81
CA HIS A 640 1.13 5.38 29.11
C HIS A 640 0.95 4.38 27.97
N ALA A 641 2.01 4.16 27.20
CA ALA A 641 2.06 3.18 26.12
C ALA A 641 2.82 1.93 26.56
N HIS A 642 2.13 0.81 26.81
CA HIS A 642 2.81 -0.36 27.36
C HIS A 642 2.31 -1.74 26.90
N ARG A 643 3.24 -2.71 26.83
CA ARG A 643 2.94 -4.11 26.45
C ARG A 643 2.30 -4.27 25.08
N ASN A 644 2.54 -3.35 24.15
CA ASN A 644 2.09 -3.49 22.76
C ASN A 644 3.10 -4.37 22.00
N GLN A 645 2.60 -5.15 21.04
CA GLN A 645 3.39 -5.88 20.05
C GLN A 645 3.29 -5.11 18.73
N ILE A 646 4.43 -4.67 18.21
CA ILE A 646 4.50 -3.78 17.05
C ILE A 646 5.44 -4.41 16.02
N HIS A 647 4.96 -4.55 14.79
CA HIS A 647 5.62 -5.31 13.75
C HIS A 647 5.73 -4.50 12.46
N ARG A 648 6.93 -4.50 11.86
CA ARG A 648 7.18 -3.96 10.50
C ARG A 648 6.70 -2.51 10.33
N THR A 649 7.12 -1.65 11.24
CA THR A 649 6.74 -0.24 11.29
C THR A 649 7.99 0.64 11.24
N MET A 650 7.95 1.75 10.50
CA MET A 650 9.02 2.76 10.51
C MET A 650 9.29 3.25 11.95
N ARG A 651 8.32 3.91 12.59
CA ARG A 651 8.42 4.33 14.00
C ARG A 651 7.42 3.55 14.85
N ALA A 652 7.90 2.66 15.70
CA ALA A 652 6.99 1.87 16.52
C ALA A 652 6.26 2.74 17.55
N VAL A 653 6.99 3.59 18.29
CA VAL A 653 6.42 4.62 19.17
C VAL A 653 7.10 5.95 18.86
N ASP A 654 6.31 6.96 18.50
CA ASP A 654 6.77 8.32 18.20
C ASP A 654 6.14 9.29 19.21
N VAL A 655 6.96 9.84 20.10
CA VAL A 655 6.60 10.87 21.07
C VAL A 655 7.06 12.22 20.53
N ASP A 656 6.12 13.04 20.08
CA ASP A 656 6.36 14.32 19.41
C ASP A 656 5.85 15.47 20.29
N GLY A 657 6.75 16.00 21.13
CA GLY A 657 6.43 16.93 22.21
C GLY A 657 5.66 16.30 23.36
N GLY A 658 5.13 17.13 24.28
CA GLY A 658 4.33 16.67 25.42
C GLY A 658 5.12 16.53 26.72
N ASP A 659 4.49 15.92 27.73
CA ASP A 659 5.01 15.84 29.10
C ASP A 659 4.60 14.53 29.80
N ARG A 660 5.48 13.96 30.63
CA ARG A 660 5.21 12.74 31.43
C ARG A 660 4.72 11.53 30.60
N VAL A 661 5.34 11.27 29.45
CA VAL A 661 5.01 10.08 28.65
C VAL A 661 5.81 8.86 29.12
N LEU A 662 5.11 7.76 29.40
CA LEU A 662 5.71 6.48 29.81
C LEU A 662 5.56 5.46 28.68
N VAL A 663 6.68 4.95 28.19
CA VAL A 663 6.76 3.91 27.16
C VAL A 663 7.47 2.69 27.74
N ASP A 664 6.72 1.66 28.14
CA ASP A 664 7.32 0.48 28.79
C ASP A 664 6.84 -0.89 28.31
N GLY A 665 7.73 -1.88 28.35
CA GLY A 665 7.37 -3.27 28.11
C GLY A 665 6.81 -3.57 26.71
N ASN A 666 6.97 -2.67 25.74
CA ASN A 666 6.56 -2.91 24.34
C ASN A 666 7.57 -3.82 23.66
N ALA A 667 7.09 -4.67 22.75
CA ALA A 667 7.90 -5.54 21.91
C ALA A 667 7.80 -5.08 20.46
N VAL A 668 8.92 -4.71 19.87
CA VAL A 668 9.00 -4.21 18.49
C VAL A 668 9.85 -5.16 17.65
N PHE A 669 9.36 -5.48 16.47
CA PHE A 669 9.99 -6.40 15.54
C PHE A 669 10.07 -5.81 14.13
N ASP A 670 11.23 -5.93 13.48
CA ASP A 670 11.40 -5.67 12.04
C ASP A 670 11.06 -4.22 11.61
N GLY A 671 11.31 -3.22 12.46
CA GLY A 671 11.01 -1.80 12.21
C GLY A 671 12.25 -0.93 11.93
N ASP A 672 12.06 0.37 11.65
CA ASP A 672 13.20 1.30 11.61
C ASP A 672 13.64 1.68 13.04
N SER A 673 12.72 2.18 13.85
CA SER A 673 12.99 2.58 15.24
C SER A 673 12.01 1.97 16.24
N GLY A 674 12.56 1.53 17.37
CA GLY A 674 11.77 1.02 18.50
C GLY A 674 11.01 2.13 19.24
N CYS A 675 11.65 3.27 19.48
CA CYS A 675 11.04 4.46 20.05
C CYS A 675 11.75 5.73 19.56
N LEU A 676 10.98 6.75 19.25
CA LEU A 676 11.45 8.09 18.93
C LEU A 676 10.85 9.07 19.94
N VAL A 677 11.69 9.93 20.53
CA VAL A 677 11.26 11.04 21.38
C VAL A 677 11.81 12.34 20.84
N GLN A 678 10.93 13.28 20.51
CA GLN A 678 11.31 14.50 19.80
C GLN A 678 10.57 15.77 20.24
N SER A 679 10.97 16.91 19.68
CA SER A 679 10.24 18.19 19.71
C SER A 679 9.96 18.74 21.12
N GLY A 680 10.94 18.70 22.02
CA GLY A 680 10.81 19.28 23.36
C GLY A 680 10.01 18.42 24.35
N ALA A 681 9.75 17.15 24.05
CA ALA A 681 9.10 16.24 24.98
C ALA A 681 9.88 16.16 26.31
N ALA A 682 9.18 16.31 27.44
CA ALA A 682 9.74 16.38 28.78
C ALA A 682 9.27 15.22 29.67
N GLU A 683 10.01 14.95 30.74
CA GLU A 683 9.73 13.87 31.71
C GLU A 683 9.39 12.50 31.08
N CYS A 684 9.99 12.18 29.93
CA CYS A 684 9.70 10.95 29.20
C CYS A 684 10.51 9.77 29.75
N VAL A 685 9.84 8.65 30.00
CA VAL A 685 10.47 7.41 30.49
C VAL A 685 10.28 6.30 29.47
N VAL A 686 11.38 5.75 28.96
CA VAL A 686 11.39 4.62 28.02
C VAL A 686 12.08 3.44 28.70
N SER A 687 11.32 2.46 29.20
CA SER A 687 11.91 1.40 30.03
C SER A 687 11.40 -0.01 29.75
N GLY A 688 12.27 -1.01 29.92
CA GLY A 688 11.89 -2.42 29.80
C GLY A 688 11.32 -2.85 28.45
N ASN A 689 11.54 -2.09 27.37
CA ASN A 689 11.10 -2.44 26.03
C ASN A 689 12.03 -3.49 25.41
N TYR A 690 11.52 -4.25 24.45
CA TYR A 690 12.25 -5.25 23.68
C TYR A 690 12.20 -4.88 22.20
N TRP A 691 13.35 -4.70 21.57
CA TRP A 691 13.48 -4.33 20.16
C TRP A 691 14.32 -5.37 19.43
N GLU A 692 13.75 -6.03 18.44
CA GLU A 692 14.39 -7.09 17.66
C GLU A 692 14.38 -6.74 16.18
N ARG A 693 15.54 -6.86 15.52
CA ARG A 693 15.69 -6.56 14.08
C ARG A 693 15.16 -5.18 13.69
N CYS A 694 15.26 -4.22 14.62
CA CYS A 694 15.03 -2.82 14.31
C CYS A 694 16.33 -2.20 13.79
N ARG A 695 16.29 -1.12 13.02
CA ARG A 695 17.52 -0.40 12.69
C ARG A 695 18.14 0.24 13.93
N VAL A 696 17.32 0.98 14.68
CA VAL A 696 17.69 1.70 15.91
C VAL A 696 16.73 1.33 17.03
N GLY A 697 17.25 1.29 18.26
CA GLY A 697 16.42 1.08 19.45
C GLY A 697 15.64 2.34 19.84
N LEU A 698 16.36 3.33 20.37
CA LEU A 698 15.81 4.63 20.81
C LEU A 698 16.51 5.79 20.11
N LEU A 699 15.74 6.68 19.50
CA LEU A 699 16.21 7.96 18.97
C LEU A 699 15.64 9.11 19.83
N THR A 700 16.47 10.07 20.22
CA THR A 700 16.04 11.28 20.94
C THR A 700 16.51 12.53 20.21
N TRP A 701 15.63 13.51 19.99
CA TRP A 701 15.94 14.73 19.25
C TRP A 701 15.24 15.95 19.87
N ASP A 702 15.98 16.93 20.36
CA ASP A 702 15.49 18.12 21.07
C ASP A 702 14.66 17.71 22.31
N ALA A 703 15.06 16.62 22.98
CA ALA A 703 14.35 16.01 24.11
C ALA A 703 15.28 15.88 25.33
N PRO A 704 15.46 16.94 26.15
CA PRO A 704 16.51 17.01 27.16
C PRO A 704 16.26 16.12 28.39
N GLU A 705 15.03 15.66 28.61
CA GLU A 705 14.60 14.97 29.83
C GLU A 705 14.07 13.55 29.57
N VAL A 706 14.79 12.78 28.74
CA VAL A 706 14.48 11.37 28.50
C VAL A 706 15.25 10.47 29.45
N ARG A 707 14.54 9.59 30.18
CA ARG A 707 15.13 8.51 30.98
C ARG A 707 14.93 7.18 30.29
N ALA A 708 16.02 6.49 29.97
CA ALA A 708 15.97 5.17 29.35
C ALA A 708 16.65 4.12 30.24
N GLU A 709 15.94 3.04 30.60
CA GLU A 709 16.50 1.98 31.45
C GLU A 709 15.92 0.59 31.15
N GLY A 710 16.75 -0.46 31.25
CA GLY A 710 16.29 -1.85 31.13
C GLY A 710 15.74 -2.25 29.76
N ASN A 711 15.87 -1.42 28.72
CA ASN A 711 15.50 -1.79 27.35
C ASN A 711 16.48 -2.82 26.80
N GLN A 712 15.98 -3.77 26.03
CA GLN A 712 16.75 -4.82 25.38
C GLN A 712 16.68 -4.64 23.87
N ALA A 713 17.84 -4.63 23.23
CA ALA A 713 17.97 -4.58 21.78
C ALA A 713 18.68 -5.83 21.29
N VAL A 714 18.08 -6.53 20.33
CA VAL A 714 18.55 -7.81 19.79
C VAL A 714 18.63 -7.69 18.28
N ASP A 715 19.79 -8.04 17.71
CA ASP A 715 19.99 -8.09 16.26
C ASP A 715 19.64 -6.77 15.55
N LEU A 716 19.99 -5.63 16.16
CA LEU A 716 19.79 -4.34 15.52
C LEU A 716 20.58 -4.27 14.21
N HIS A 717 20.00 -3.65 13.19
CA HIS A 717 20.71 -3.48 11.92
C HIS A 717 21.94 -2.59 12.09
N ASP A 718 21.83 -1.52 12.88
CA ASP A 718 22.95 -0.66 13.26
C ASP A 718 23.25 -0.86 14.76
N PRO A 719 24.06 -1.88 15.14
CA PRO A 719 24.26 -2.24 16.55
C PRO A 719 25.00 -1.17 17.36
N ALA A 720 25.74 -0.28 16.70
CA ALA A 720 26.34 0.90 17.33
C ALA A 720 25.28 1.94 17.77
N ASP A 721 24.08 1.89 17.17
CA ASP A 721 23.02 2.89 17.29
C ASP A 721 21.86 2.34 18.12
N THR A 722 22.16 1.68 19.25
CA THR A 722 21.10 1.28 20.21
C THR A 722 20.39 2.50 20.79
N PHE A 723 21.14 3.58 21.00
CA PHE A 723 20.66 4.88 21.45
C PHE A 723 21.32 5.97 20.61
N VAL A 724 20.52 6.76 19.90
CA VAL A 724 20.99 7.89 19.09
C VAL A 724 20.39 9.17 19.66
N SER A 725 21.25 10.13 20.01
CA SER A 725 20.81 11.45 20.45
C SER A 725 21.25 12.57 19.49
N GLY A 726 20.30 13.45 19.18
CA GLY A 726 20.48 14.69 18.43
C GLY A 726 20.41 15.93 19.30
N PRO A 727 20.61 17.12 18.72
CA PRO A 727 20.38 18.38 19.42
C PRO A 727 18.96 18.42 19.96
#